data_AF-A0A107ABM9-F1
#
_entry.id   AF-A0A107ABM9-F1
#
_cell.length_a   1.000
_cell.length_b   1.000
_cell.length_c   1.000
_cell.angle_alpha   90.00
_cell.angle_beta   90.00
_cell.angle_gamma   90.00
#
_symmetry.space_group_name_H-M   'P 1'
#
loop_
_entity.id
_entity.type
_entity.pdbx_description
1 polymer ?
#
loop_
_entity_poly.entity_id
_entity_poly.type
_entity_poly.pdbx_seq_one_letter_code
_entity_poly.pdbx_strand_id
1 'polypeptide(L)'
;MNAKFRLYQARAGRRLAQSALLAGAVVPWPSSVAEASDGSAQRADGVAHEVAPGDYSTTAPLRPVFSAVNGGVLTTTGKTRLFSSGNGASGAAVEGAGSRIEMRDTEIRTRGILGAGIDIRLGGSVLAENGSIDTDGDYAHGVYVDVGGSRADIAGSAIVTRGSEAHGIAVNNAPGAIANVADTLVRTGGQFAYGVFVSYDDVRATLAHTDIRTTGDFASTLFMPGASVATFSDSRLETDGYAATGVDTRKGQVELARTRVLTHGESAHGLYTSKEQQSDPTPLVRATDTHVVTSGARSIGAVARLGGRVEMTGGGIATSGERAYGMLSSGAGSIASIADGVVTTGGRNATALHAGRGGTIDLLRTDVRATGDGAYAAAVYGGRLAVDGGSLISEQHGAIGAAGAIVSLRNGARAAGGNGTLLSVDAQSGAPVRLTLDSGAQAAGDIVNQPTDDGSPTLAVTDVALSRAAAWAGATDAVRALSLDSDSRWTVTADSTVGSVVLNDSTIAFSGPDASTPRVLAVTGDYAARNGRLLIHTTLRDDASPTDKLVIDGGHASGNTGIVVKRTSGDGAQTTVGIPVVETRNGGTTDTAAFALDAASDGYRNGFGTLSAGGYDYMLARGGQGGRAEDWYLVSTAKPEPPIPPAPAPGGDGGDGGDESSIGKETTPPLLAIAPEPDAYLANADAAAMMAIHTLHQREDRSLRSASGAPRPLDGAAWLRAEGQFTSMSGGNRGVSGNGRLVHAGADLLRFDDGRGGSIRVGAMGMYGSQTNWSTRPLWNAIEQRITDATARGSVAGYNVGLYGTWYGNRDILSGPYVDAWFMYGAYANSVGGSLAADSYRSRTVTGSIETGYSLRFYERGDTRFFVEPEAQLVVSDYRADAHDTPGGRLDGQGATDVLTRLGVRVHGVTAMSSGRELRPFIEANWWHGPGSRSLTLDRNAFSFSVPRDRAAVRIGATGQVARQFSVSASLGVEGNLSDYSVVKGQLSAKYRW
;
A
#
# COMPACT_ATOMS: atom_id res chain seq x y z
N MET A 1 11.50 -4.75 22.73
CA MET A 1 12.11 -5.46 23.89
C MET A 1 13.58 -5.07 24.00
N ASN A 2 14.00 -4.65 25.20
CA ASN A 2 15.36 -4.49 25.74
C ASN A 2 16.45 -3.75 24.93
N ALA A 3 16.70 -2.49 25.30
CA ALA A 3 17.95 -2.07 25.95
C ALA A 3 18.03 -0.54 26.11
N LYS A 4 18.67 -0.11 27.22
CA LYS A 4 19.15 1.25 27.57
C LYS A 4 18.32 2.07 28.58
N PHE A 5 18.19 1.51 29.79
CA PHE A 5 18.17 2.26 31.05
C PHE A 5 19.50 2.02 31.77
N ARG A 6 20.51 2.85 31.57
CA ARG A 6 21.73 2.91 32.42
C ARG A 6 22.33 4.31 32.36
N LEU A 7 21.96 5.14 33.32
CA LEU A 7 22.73 6.29 33.83
C LEU A 7 21.99 6.90 35.03
N TYR A 8 22.01 6.21 36.17
CA TYR A 8 21.50 6.76 37.44
C TYR A 8 22.17 6.07 38.64
N GLN A 9 23.49 6.21 38.78
CA GLN A 9 24.18 5.91 40.04
C GLN A 9 25.38 6.84 40.22
N ALA A 10 25.11 8.09 40.62
CA ALA A 10 26.06 8.94 41.33
C ALA A 10 25.35 10.22 41.84
N ARG A 11 24.33 10.08 42.71
CA ARG A 11 23.78 11.19 43.53
C ARG A 11 22.85 10.73 44.67
N ALA A 12 23.00 9.49 45.15
CA ALA A 12 22.12 8.88 46.17
C ALA A 12 22.51 9.19 47.64
N GLY A 13 23.42 10.15 47.89
CA GLY A 13 23.98 10.38 49.23
C GLY A 13 23.28 11.42 50.12
N ARG A 14 22.20 12.08 49.68
CA ARG A 14 21.53 13.14 50.47
C ARG A 14 20.00 13.07 50.56
N ARG A 15 19.33 12.08 49.96
CA ARG A 15 17.85 11.98 49.96
C ARG A 15 17.26 11.02 51.00
N LEU A 16 18.08 10.34 51.80
CA LEU A 16 17.62 9.36 52.80
C LEU A 16 17.20 9.96 54.16
N ALA A 17 17.31 11.28 54.35
CA ALA A 17 16.93 11.94 55.61
C ALA A 17 15.52 12.57 55.61
N GLN A 18 14.81 12.63 54.47
CA GLN A 18 13.48 13.27 54.37
C GLN A 18 12.31 12.28 54.24
N SER A 19 12.58 10.97 54.14
CA SER A 19 11.53 9.94 53.96
C SER A 19 10.92 9.42 55.27
N ALA A 20 11.29 9.96 56.44
CA ALA A 20 10.81 9.48 57.74
C ALA A 20 9.60 10.25 58.32
N LEU A 21 8.97 11.18 57.58
CA LEU A 21 7.95 12.09 58.12
C LEU A 21 6.50 11.92 57.60
N LEU A 22 6.18 10.89 56.81
CA LEU A 22 4.88 10.80 56.12
C LEU A 22 4.12 9.47 56.29
N ALA A 23 4.21 8.85 57.47
CA ALA A 23 3.29 7.79 57.87
C ALA A 23 2.79 8.03 59.30
N GLY A 24 1.56 8.53 59.44
CA GLY A 24 0.70 8.23 60.59
C GLY A 24 1.20 8.59 61.99
N ALA A 25 2.02 9.63 62.19
CA ALA A 25 2.31 10.11 63.52
C ALA A 25 1.31 11.21 63.91
N VAL A 26 0.19 10.80 64.51
CA VAL A 26 -0.29 11.54 65.69
C VAL A 26 0.85 11.46 66.69
N VAL A 27 1.84 12.36 66.58
CA VAL A 27 2.71 12.64 67.72
C VAL A 27 1.75 13.30 68.71
N PRO A 28 1.49 12.69 69.88
CA PRO A 28 0.64 13.34 70.86
C PRO A 28 1.22 14.75 71.08
N TRP A 29 0.33 15.75 71.03
CA TRP A 29 0.63 17.01 71.73
C TRP A 29 1.20 16.62 73.09
N PRO A 30 2.31 17.22 73.56
CA PRO A 30 2.83 16.89 74.88
C PRO A 30 1.66 16.98 75.87
N SER A 31 1.25 15.83 76.38
CA SER A 31 0.15 15.68 77.32
C SER A 31 0.66 16.06 78.69
N SER A 32 0.95 17.34 78.84
CA SER A 32 1.07 18.05 80.09
C SER A 32 1.29 19.52 79.74
N VAL A 33 0.31 20.35 80.10
CA VAL A 33 0.58 21.73 80.46
C VAL A 33 1.51 21.67 81.68
N ALA A 34 2.80 21.53 81.42
CA ALA A 34 3.85 21.99 82.29
C ALA A 34 4.49 23.12 81.50
N GLU A 35 4.35 24.34 82.02
CA GLU A 35 4.94 25.57 81.54
C GLU A 35 6.27 25.29 80.82
N ALA A 36 6.25 25.35 79.48
CA ALA A 36 7.49 25.56 78.75
C ALA A 36 7.92 26.99 79.11
N SER A 37 8.99 27.08 79.89
CA SER A 37 9.61 28.32 80.32
C SER A 37 9.85 29.27 79.12
N ASP A 38 9.20 30.43 79.19
CA ASP A 38 9.46 31.70 78.50
C ASP A 38 10.19 31.65 77.14
N GLY A 39 9.38 31.49 76.10
CA GLY A 39 9.47 32.34 74.92
C GLY A 39 8.11 32.97 74.67
N SER A 40 7.84 34.14 75.26
CA SER A 40 6.66 34.94 74.92
C SER A 40 6.62 35.22 73.41
N ALA A 41 5.43 35.53 72.86
CA ALA A 41 5.32 35.98 71.48
C ALA A 41 6.38 37.05 71.17
N GLN A 42 7.13 36.88 70.08
CA GLN A 42 8.22 37.77 69.67
C GLN A 42 7.71 38.78 68.67
N ARG A 43 8.14 40.04 68.80
CA ARG A 43 7.67 41.13 67.95
C ARG A 43 8.80 42.07 67.56
N ALA A 44 8.97 42.27 66.26
CA ALA A 44 9.75 43.34 65.67
C ALA A 44 8.81 44.46 65.20
N ASP A 45 8.90 45.65 65.79
CA ASP A 45 8.08 46.82 65.44
C ASP A 45 8.99 47.98 65.05
N GLY A 46 9.17 48.19 63.74
CA GLY A 46 10.08 49.21 63.19
C GLY A 46 11.58 49.01 63.51
N VAL A 47 11.95 47.85 64.05
CA VAL A 47 13.32 47.51 64.47
C VAL A 47 13.77 46.16 63.90
N ALA A 48 15.07 45.93 63.83
CA ALA A 48 15.63 44.60 63.62
C ALA A 48 15.69 43.84 64.95
N HIS A 49 15.19 42.60 64.97
CA HIS A 49 15.12 41.74 66.14
C HIS A 49 15.64 40.34 65.81
N GLU A 50 16.68 39.90 66.50
CA GLU A 50 17.19 38.54 66.38
C GLU A 50 16.57 37.64 67.45
N VAL A 51 16.05 36.48 67.03
CA VAL A 51 15.43 35.50 67.91
C VAL A 51 16.36 34.31 68.07
N ALA A 52 16.64 33.96 69.33
CA ALA A 52 17.49 32.82 69.69
C ALA A 52 16.80 31.47 69.42
N PRO A 53 17.55 30.36 69.31
CA PRO A 53 16.97 29.02 69.24
C PRO A 53 16.10 28.72 70.48
N GLY A 54 14.92 28.14 70.28
CA GLY A 54 14.00 27.87 71.38
C GLY A 54 12.55 27.58 70.96
N ASP A 55 11.70 27.39 71.97
CA ASP A 55 10.27 27.11 71.81
C ASP A 55 9.46 28.35 72.18
N TYR A 56 8.50 28.70 71.33
CA TYR A 56 7.64 29.87 71.49
C TYR A 56 6.21 29.46 71.28
N SER A 57 5.27 30.05 72.03
CA SER A 57 3.87 29.65 71.92
C SER A 57 2.86 30.76 72.18
N THR A 58 1.64 30.57 71.69
CA THR A 58 0.48 31.42 71.93
C THR A 58 -0.80 30.59 71.94
N THR A 59 -1.70 30.90 72.87
CA THR A 59 -3.06 30.34 72.93
C THR A 59 -4.12 31.42 72.69
N ALA A 60 -3.71 32.68 72.59
CA ALA A 60 -4.62 33.82 72.44
C ALA A 60 -5.15 33.90 71.00
N PRO A 61 -6.47 34.08 70.80
CA PRO A 61 -7.03 34.28 69.47
C PRO A 61 -6.39 35.45 68.73
N LEU A 62 -6.18 35.30 67.42
CA LEU A 62 -5.60 36.32 66.53
C LEU A 62 -4.20 36.84 66.92
N ARG A 63 -3.50 36.20 67.85
CA ARG A 63 -2.17 36.62 68.30
C ARG A 63 -1.11 35.68 67.73
N PRO A 64 -0.18 36.17 66.89
CA PRO A 64 0.85 35.33 66.31
C PRO A 64 1.97 35.01 67.32
N VAL A 65 2.70 33.92 67.10
CA VAL A 65 3.89 33.59 67.92
C VAL A 65 5.05 34.53 67.56
N PHE A 66 5.37 34.68 66.28
CA PHE A 66 6.32 35.68 65.77
C PHE A 66 5.60 36.76 64.99
N SER A 67 5.98 38.03 65.17
CA SER A 67 5.42 39.14 64.41
C SER A 67 6.48 40.14 63.97
N ALA A 68 6.34 40.65 62.74
CA ALA A 68 7.10 41.81 62.27
C ALA A 68 6.16 42.83 61.61
N VAL A 69 6.18 44.06 62.11
CA VAL A 69 5.26 45.14 61.71
C VAL A 69 5.99 46.48 61.57
N ASN A 70 5.36 47.43 60.87
CA ASN A 70 5.85 48.81 60.70
C ASN A 70 7.30 48.91 60.19
N GLY A 71 7.72 48.02 59.29
CA GLY A 71 9.10 47.97 58.78
C GLY A 71 10.09 47.19 59.66
N GLY A 72 9.59 46.46 60.66
CA GLY A 72 10.40 45.61 61.51
C GLY A 72 10.95 44.38 60.77
N VAL A 73 12.13 43.92 61.17
CA VAL A 73 12.79 42.73 60.60
C VAL A 73 13.07 41.74 61.72
N LEU A 74 12.49 40.54 61.67
CA LEU A 74 12.74 39.48 62.65
C LEU A 74 13.53 38.34 62.00
N THR A 75 14.68 37.98 62.57
CA THR A 75 15.58 36.94 62.04
C THR A 75 15.84 35.87 63.09
N THR A 76 15.67 34.59 62.75
CA THR A 76 16.05 33.48 63.64
C THR A 76 17.54 33.16 63.50
N THR A 77 18.25 33.04 64.62
CA THR A 77 19.71 32.73 64.63
C THR A 77 20.00 31.22 64.69
N GLY A 78 18.98 30.38 64.81
CA GLY A 78 19.06 28.92 64.72
C GLY A 78 17.69 28.26 64.91
N LYS A 79 17.66 26.96 65.22
CA LYS A 79 16.43 26.15 65.26
C LYS A 79 15.40 26.69 66.25
N THR A 80 14.19 26.98 65.77
CA THR A 80 13.05 27.46 66.56
C THR A 80 11.81 26.58 66.39
N ARG A 81 10.94 26.53 67.41
CA ARG A 81 9.64 25.82 67.36
C ARG A 81 8.50 26.75 67.79
N LEU A 82 7.50 26.95 66.94
CA LEU A 82 6.38 27.86 67.15
C LEU A 82 5.09 27.05 67.33
N PHE A 83 4.40 27.20 68.46
CA PHE A 83 3.15 26.51 68.76
C PHE A 83 2.00 27.52 68.94
N SER A 84 1.02 27.49 68.04
CA SER A 84 -0.18 28.33 68.11
C SER A 84 -1.43 27.46 68.27
N SER A 85 -2.34 27.81 69.18
CA SER A 85 -3.62 27.10 69.34
C SER A 85 -4.87 28.00 69.43
N GLY A 86 -4.71 29.31 69.24
CA GLY A 86 -5.83 30.26 69.24
C GLY A 86 -6.54 30.28 67.88
N ASN A 87 -7.86 30.51 67.88
CA ASN A 87 -8.59 30.74 66.62
C ASN A 87 -8.01 31.95 65.87
N GLY A 88 -7.70 31.78 64.59
CA GLY A 88 -7.04 32.78 63.75
C GLY A 88 -5.62 33.17 64.21
N ALA A 89 -5.00 32.43 65.13
CA ALA A 89 -3.67 32.73 65.64
C ALA A 89 -2.58 32.09 64.78
N SER A 90 -1.64 32.90 64.28
CA SER A 90 -0.62 32.44 63.35
C SER A 90 0.68 31.98 64.03
N GLY A 91 1.47 31.13 63.37
CA GLY A 91 2.84 30.84 63.82
C GLY A 91 3.73 32.07 63.66
N ALA A 92 3.87 32.55 62.43
CA ALA A 92 4.53 33.80 62.11
C ALA A 92 3.57 34.74 61.39
N ALA A 93 3.61 36.04 61.68
CA ALA A 93 2.82 37.06 61.00
C ALA A 93 3.68 38.25 60.59
N VAL A 94 3.52 38.74 59.37
CA VAL A 94 4.24 39.89 58.84
C VAL A 94 3.22 40.85 58.26
N GLU A 95 3.29 42.12 58.65
CA GLU A 95 2.35 43.14 58.21
C GLU A 95 3.04 44.46 57.86
N GLY A 96 2.73 45.01 56.69
CA GLY A 96 3.16 46.33 56.27
C GLY A 96 4.41 46.31 55.38
N ALA A 97 4.50 47.30 54.48
CA ALA A 97 5.62 47.47 53.58
C ALA A 97 6.95 47.62 54.34
N GLY A 98 7.96 46.87 53.92
CA GLY A 98 9.29 46.85 54.55
C GLY A 98 9.40 45.91 55.76
N SER A 99 8.29 45.38 56.28
CA SER A 99 8.33 44.36 57.34
C SER A 99 8.80 43.01 56.79
N ARG A 100 9.66 42.31 57.54
CA ARG A 100 10.25 41.05 57.10
C ARG A 100 10.44 40.03 58.23
N ILE A 101 10.17 38.76 57.95
CA ILE A 101 10.61 37.64 58.78
C ILE A 101 11.57 36.75 57.98
N GLU A 102 12.73 36.44 58.56
CA GLU A 102 13.70 35.48 58.04
C GLU A 102 13.84 34.30 59.01
N MET A 103 13.40 33.12 58.57
CA MET A 103 13.37 31.89 59.37
C MET A 103 14.20 30.79 58.70
N ARG A 104 15.06 30.14 59.47
CA ARG A 104 15.83 28.95 59.05
C ARG A 104 15.66 27.84 60.09
N ASP A 105 15.41 26.62 59.62
CA ASP A 105 15.24 25.43 60.48
C ASP A 105 14.12 25.59 61.52
N THR A 106 13.01 26.21 61.13
CA THR A 106 11.87 26.50 62.02
C THR A 106 10.75 25.47 61.89
N GLU A 107 10.26 24.96 63.00
CA GLU A 107 9.05 24.14 63.08
C GLU A 107 7.87 25.01 63.53
N ILE A 108 6.77 25.01 62.79
CA ILE A 108 5.54 25.74 63.10
C ILE A 108 4.42 24.72 63.22
N ARG A 109 3.68 24.76 64.33
CA ARG A 109 2.45 24.00 64.52
C ARG A 109 1.31 24.93 64.91
N THR A 110 0.24 24.93 64.14
CA THR A 110 -0.96 25.73 64.44
C THR A 110 -2.20 24.85 64.55
N ARG A 111 -3.05 25.12 65.53
CA ARG A 111 -4.36 24.49 65.69
C ARG A 111 -5.44 25.55 65.86
N GLY A 112 -6.58 25.34 65.23
CA GLY A 112 -7.75 26.21 65.34
C GLY A 112 -8.26 26.69 63.99
N ILE A 113 -9.53 27.08 63.97
CA ILE A 113 -10.19 27.60 62.78
C ILE A 113 -9.48 28.89 62.33
N LEU A 114 -9.31 29.08 61.01
CA LEU A 114 -8.63 30.23 60.39
C LEU A 114 -7.15 30.41 60.78
N GLY A 115 -6.52 29.42 61.42
CA GLY A 115 -5.11 29.51 61.82
C GLY A 115 -4.15 29.44 60.63
N ALA A 116 -3.13 30.30 60.59
CA ALA A 116 -2.10 30.26 59.55
C ALA A 116 -0.72 29.86 60.11
N GLY A 117 0.03 29.01 59.43
CA GLY A 117 1.43 28.77 59.79
C GLY A 117 2.26 30.05 59.66
N ILE A 118 2.18 30.66 58.48
CA ILE A 118 2.76 31.97 58.15
C ILE A 118 1.64 32.84 57.57
N ASP A 119 1.46 34.05 58.10
CA ASP A 119 0.49 35.05 57.64
C ASP A 119 1.24 36.30 57.14
N ILE A 120 1.04 36.70 55.90
CA ILE A 120 1.77 37.81 55.25
C ILE A 120 0.75 38.80 54.71
N ARG A 121 0.79 40.04 55.19
CA ARG A 121 -0.17 41.09 54.84
C ARG A 121 0.46 42.41 54.44
N LEU A 122 -0.28 43.18 53.66
CA LEU A 122 -0.05 44.61 53.41
C LEU A 122 1.38 44.96 52.93
N GLY A 123 1.94 44.16 52.01
CA GLY A 123 3.27 44.42 51.44
C GLY A 123 4.44 43.87 52.24
N GLY A 124 4.18 43.03 53.25
CA GLY A 124 5.21 42.37 54.03
C GLY A 124 5.88 41.21 53.29
N SER A 125 7.06 40.79 53.78
CA SER A 125 7.85 39.70 53.17
C SER A 125 8.29 38.61 54.15
N VAL A 126 8.32 37.36 53.71
CA VAL A 126 8.88 36.23 54.48
C VAL A 126 9.88 35.45 53.64
N LEU A 127 11.01 35.11 54.24
CA LEU A 127 11.96 34.10 53.77
C LEU A 127 11.99 32.94 54.78
N ALA A 128 11.54 31.76 54.38
CA ALA A 128 11.58 30.56 55.22
C ALA A 128 12.33 29.42 54.52
N GLU A 129 13.42 28.94 55.13
CA GLU A 129 14.23 27.85 54.60
C GLU A 129 14.31 26.67 55.57
N ASN A 130 14.22 25.44 55.04
CA ASN A 130 14.33 24.18 55.79
C ASN A 130 13.34 24.06 56.96
N GLY A 131 12.13 24.60 56.81
CA GLY A 131 11.09 24.60 57.85
C GLY A 131 10.11 23.43 57.75
N SER A 132 9.34 23.22 58.82
CA SER A 132 8.20 22.31 58.85
C SER A 132 6.97 23.05 59.38
N ILE A 133 5.90 23.14 58.60
CA ILE A 133 4.65 23.82 58.95
C ILE A 133 3.55 22.77 59.01
N ASP A 134 2.90 22.60 60.16
CA ASP A 134 1.76 21.70 60.37
C ASP A 134 0.56 22.51 60.90
N THR A 135 -0.51 22.61 60.11
CA THR A 135 -1.71 23.35 60.48
C THR A 135 -2.95 22.43 60.50
N ASP A 136 -3.80 22.61 61.51
CA ASP A 136 -4.97 21.76 61.73
C ASP A 136 -6.18 22.60 62.18
N GLY A 137 -7.22 22.61 61.35
CA GLY A 137 -8.46 23.35 61.56
C GLY A 137 -9.14 23.71 60.23
N ASP A 138 -10.46 23.91 60.26
CA ASP A 138 -11.18 24.42 59.09
C ASP A 138 -10.68 25.83 58.73
N TYR A 139 -10.53 26.09 57.43
CA TYR A 139 -9.92 27.32 56.90
C TYR A 139 -8.49 27.57 57.39
N ALA A 140 -7.78 26.55 57.87
CA ALA A 140 -6.38 26.70 58.29
C ALA A 140 -5.43 26.64 57.09
N HIS A 141 -4.45 27.53 57.06
CA HIS A 141 -3.53 27.66 55.93
C HIS A 141 -2.08 27.47 56.35
N GLY A 142 -1.26 26.81 55.53
CA GLY A 142 0.18 26.67 55.82
C GLY A 142 0.88 28.02 55.68
N VAL A 143 0.75 28.61 54.50
CA VAL A 143 1.18 29.98 54.18
C VAL A 143 -0.03 30.73 53.65
N TYR A 144 -0.37 31.84 54.30
CA TYR A 144 -1.44 32.75 53.90
C TYR A 144 -0.83 34.09 53.49
N VAL A 145 -1.09 34.52 52.27
CA VAL A 145 -0.65 35.80 51.72
C VAL A 145 -1.90 36.59 51.37
N ASP A 146 -2.07 37.74 52.02
CA ASP A 146 -3.24 38.61 51.86
C ASP A 146 -2.81 40.06 51.60
N VAL A 147 -3.64 40.78 50.84
CA VAL A 147 -3.43 42.18 50.46
C VAL A 147 -2.18 42.43 49.59
N GLY A 148 -2.28 43.39 48.67
CA GLY A 148 -1.32 43.59 47.58
C GLY A 148 0.12 43.88 48.00
N GLY A 149 1.07 43.48 47.15
CA GLY A 149 2.51 43.72 47.30
C GLY A 149 3.26 42.77 48.23
N SER A 150 2.59 41.79 48.84
CA SER A 150 3.18 40.83 49.78
C SER A 150 4.07 39.78 49.07
N ARG A 151 5.11 39.27 49.76
CA ARG A 151 6.06 38.30 49.19
C ARG A 151 6.35 37.12 50.11
N ALA A 152 6.23 35.91 49.59
CA ALA A 152 6.65 34.67 50.26
C ALA A 152 7.77 33.99 49.47
N ASP A 153 8.91 33.74 50.09
CA ASP A 153 9.99 32.89 49.57
C ASP A 153 10.17 31.68 50.52
N ILE A 154 9.74 30.49 50.09
CA ILE A 154 9.78 29.26 50.88
C ILE A 154 10.68 28.24 50.17
N ALA A 155 11.67 27.68 50.87
CA ALA A 155 12.57 26.68 50.29
C ALA A 155 12.86 25.50 51.22
N GLY A 156 13.06 24.31 50.65
CA GLY A 156 13.51 23.12 51.41
C GLY A 156 12.56 22.67 52.51
N SER A 157 11.28 23.04 52.45
CA SER A 157 10.35 22.96 53.58
C SER A 157 9.31 21.85 53.42
N ALA A 158 8.61 21.51 54.50
CA ALA A 158 7.42 20.65 54.49
C ALA A 158 6.21 21.41 55.03
N ILE A 159 5.11 21.41 54.30
CA ILE A 159 3.84 22.05 54.66
C ILE A 159 2.77 20.96 54.73
N VAL A 160 2.11 20.82 55.87
CA VAL A 160 1.00 19.90 56.09
C VAL A 160 -0.20 20.69 56.60
N THR A 161 -1.34 20.57 55.95
CA THR A 161 -2.58 21.24 56.38
C THR A 161 -3.76 20.27 56.41
N ARG A 162 -4.61 20.35 57.44
CA ARG A 162 -5.79 19.50 57.62
C ARG A 162 -7.01 20.33 58.02
N GLY A 163 -8.15 20.07 57.39
CA GLY A 163 -9.43 20.75 57.66
C GLY A 163 -10.20 21.06 56.37
N SER A 164 -11.51 21.32 56.48
CA SER A 164 -12.31 21.81 55.35
C SER A 164 -11.79 23.17 54.90
N GLU A 165 -11.66 23.37 53.59
CA GLU A 165 -11.09 24.60 53.00
C GLU A 165 -9.67 24.94 53.54
N ALA A 166 -8.93 23.95 54.04
CA ALA A 166 -7.55 24.13 54.45
C ALA A 166 -6.62 24.14 53.24
N HIS A 167 -5.68 25.09 53.18
CA HIS A 167 -4.81 25.26 52.00
C HIS A 167 -3.34 25.26 52.36
N GLY A 168 -2.50 24.64 51.54
CA GLY A 168 -1.05 24.62 51.76
C GLY A 168 -0.48 26.03 51.65
N ILE A 169 -0.66 26.63 50.48
CA ILE A 169 -0.31 28.01 50.18
C ILE A 169 -1.56 28.71 49.63
N ALA A 170 -2.03 29.73 50.31
CA ALA A 170 -3.18 30.54 49.89
C ALA A 170 -2.72 31.98 49.65
N VAL A 171 -2.92 32.46 48.42
CA VAL A 171 -2.71 33.86 48.05
C VAL A 171 -4.07 34.45 47.71
N ASN A 172 -4.58 35.27 48.63
CA ASN A 172 -5.93 35.80 48.61
C ASN A 172 -5.91 37.32 48.55
N ASN A 173 -6.72 37.94 47.69
CA ASN A 173 -6.87 39.39 47.58
C ASN A 173 -5.54 40.20 47.53
N ALA A 174 -4.52 39.68 46.85
CA ALA A 174 -3.16 40.20 46.93
C ALA A 174 -2.59 40.57 45.54
N PRO A 175 -3.10 41.63 44.87
CA PRO A 175 -2.55 42.05 43.59
C PRO A 175 -1.08 42.44 43.71
N GLY A 176 -0.27 42.01 42.75
CA GLY A 176 1.19 42.17 42.74
C GLY A 176 1.94 41.21 43.67
N ALA A 177 1.27 40.29 44.37
CA ALA A 177 1.93 39.38 45.29
C ALA A 177 2.79 38.34 44.55
N ILE A 178 3.89 37.95 45.20
CA ILE A 178 4.84 36.96 44.69
C ILE A 178 4.96 35.82 45.71
N ALA A 179 4.70 34.59 45.27
CA ALA A 179 4.95 33.38 46.06
C ALA A 179 5.95 32.49 45.33
N ASN A 180 7.18 32.41 45.83
CA ASN A 180 8.22 31.51 45.32
C ASN A 180 8.39 30.34 46.27
N VAL A 181 8.27 29.12 45.74
CA VAL A 181 8.35 27.89 46.51
C VAL A 181 9.29 26.92 45.80
N ALA A 182 10.35 26.50 46.48
CA ALA A 182 11.36 25.61 45.93
C ALA A 182 11.62 24.40 46.83
N ASP A 183 11.88 23.22 46.26
CA ASP A 183 12.31 22.03 46.99
C ASP A 183 11.41 21.69 48.20
N THR A 184 10.10 21.90 48.03
CA THR A 184 9.13 21.89 49.13
C THR A 184 8.08 20.80 48.94
N LEU A 185 7.78 20.12 50.04
CA LEU A 185 6.70 19.15 50.15
C LEU A 185 5.44 19.85 50.64
N VAL A 186 4.31 19.66 49.97
CA VAL A 186 3.00 20.17 50.40
C VAL A 186 2.01 19.00 50.50
N ARG A 187 1.36 18.86 51.65
CA ARG A 187 0.33 17.85 51.91
C ARG A 187 -0.90 18.54 52.48
N THR A 188 -2.03 18.43 51.80
CA THR A 188 -3.26 19.10 52.22
C THR A 188 -4.41 18.10 52.25
N GLY A 189 -5.30 18.23 53.23
CA GLY A 189 -6.37 17.25 53.46
C GLY A 189 -7.66 17.88 53.96
N GLY A 190 -8.77 17.60 53.28
CA GLY A 190 -10.11 18.06 53.64
C GLY A 190 -10.96 18.37 52.41
N GLN A 191 -12.26 18.56 52.62
CA GLN A 191 -13.17 18.98 51.55
C GLN A 191 -12.77 20.39 51.07
N PHE A 192 -12.76 20.62 49.75
CA PHE A 192 -12.30 21.89 49.15
C PHE A 192 -10.87 22.30 49.57
N ALA A 193 -10.02 21.36 49.98
CA ALA A 193 -8.63 21.64 50.30
C ALA A 193 -7.82 21.87 49.03
N TYR A 194 -6.87 22.83 49.07
CA TYR A 194 -6.03 23.16 47.93
C TYR A 194 -4.55 23.14 48.31
N GLY A 195 -3.72 22.53 47.48
CA GLY A 195 -2.26 22.63 47.64
C GLY A 195 -1.81 24.09 47.52
N VAL A 196 -2.25 24.74 46.44
CA VAL A 196 -2.05 26.14 46.11
C VAL A 196 -3.40 26.76 45.72
N PHE A 197 -3.77 27.86 46.35
CA PHE A 197 -4.98 28.62 46.07
C PHE A 197 -4.63 30.07 45.71
N VAL A 198 -5.09 30.54 44.54
CA VAL A 198 -4.80 31.89 44.02
C VAL A 198 -6.09 32.54 43.52
N SER A 199 -6.76 33.33 44.36
CA SER A 199 -8.16 33.72 44.15
C SER A 199 -8.40 35.00 43.34
N TYR A 200 -7.40 35.87 43.17
CA TYR A 200 -7.53 37.18 42.52
C TYR A 200 -6.51 37.38 41.40
N ASP A 201 -6.59 38.53 40.74
CA ASP A 201 -5.77 38.91 39.59
C ASP A 201 -4.39 39.42 40.02
N ASP A 202 -3.42 39.39 39.09
CA ASP A 202 -2.06 39.94 39.25
C ASP A 202 -1.21 39.27 40.36
N VAL A 203 -1.40 37.97 40.61
CA VAL A 203 -0.50 37.17 41.46
C VAL A 203 0.49 36.40 40.60
N ARG A 204 1.74 36.28 41.07
CA ARG A 204 2.77 35.40 40.48
C ARG A 204 3.18 34.31 41.47
N ALA A 205 2.86 33.06 41.17
CA ALA A 205 3.28 31.90 41.93
C ALA A 205 4.31 31.07 41.14
N THR A 206 5.52 30.90 41.67
CA THR A 206 6.59 30.09 41.05
C THR A 206 6.92 28.92 41.94
N LEU A 207 6.74 27.70 41.44
CA LEU A 207 6.94 26.45 42.17
C LEU A 207 7.95 25.55 41.43
N ALA A 208 9.11 25.31 42.05
CA ALA A 208 10.18 24.51 41.45
C ALA A 208 10.53 23.30 42.34
N HIS A 209 10.64 22.12 41.74
CA HIS A 209 10.95 20.88 42.46
C HIS A 209 10.00 20.61 43.64
N THR A 210 8.71 20.89 43.47
CA THR A 210 7.70 20.69 44.53
C THR A 210 7.03 19.33 44.40
N ASP A 211 6.64 18.77 45.54
CA ASP A 211 5.80 17.58 45.63
C ASP A 211 4.54 17.96 46.39
N ILE A 212 3.43 18.15 45.68
CA ILE A 212 2.14 18.58 46.22
C ILE A 212 1.16 17.42 46.13
N ARG A 213 0.60 17.02 47.27
CA ARG A 213 -0.50 16.05 47.33
C ARG A 213 -1.67 16.62 48.12
N THR A 214 -2.84 16.60 47.51
CA THR A 214 -4.10 17.05 48.11
C THR A 214 -5.08 15.88 48.20
N THR A 215 -5.75 15.69 49.33
CA THR A 215 -6.78 14.64 49.49
C THR A 215 -8.10 15.22 50.00
N GLY A 216 -9.22 14.84 49.39
CA GLY A 216 -10.57 15.26 49.79
C GLY A 216 -11.46 15.56 48.59
N ASP A 217 -12.76 15.61 48.81
CA ASP A 217 -13.72 15.91 47.74
C ASP A 217 -13.59 17.38 47.31
N PHE A 218 -13.69 17.60 46.00
CA PHE A 218 -13.50 18.90 45.33
C PHE A 218 -12.13 19.54 45.56
N ALA A 219 -11.14 18.73 45.96
CA ALA A 219 -9.81 19.21 46.28
C ALA A 219 -8.94 19.37 45.04
N SER A 220 -7.94 20.26 45.09
CA SER A 220 -7.06 20.56 43.95
C SER A 220 -5.60 20.72 44.35
N THR A 221 -4.63 20.43 43.46
CA THR A 221 -3.24 20.87 43.72
C THR A 221 -3.06 22.35 43.44
N LEU A 222 -3.73 22.86 42.41
CA LEU A 222 -3.86 24.29 42.12
C LEU A 222 -5.32 24.62 41.82
N PHE A 223 -5.87 25.61 42.52
CA PHE A 223 -7.11 26.28 42.12
C PHE A 223 -6.86 27.78 41.95
N MET A 224 -7.08 28.26 40.73
CA MET A 224 -6.78 29.64 40.31
C MET A 224 -7.95 30.28 39.56
N PRO A 225 -8.94 30.85 40.27
CA PRO A 225 -10.06 31.53 39.63
C PRO A 225 -9.73 32.93 39.08
N GLY A 226 -8.67 33.59 39.58
CA GLY A 226 -8.24 34.93 39.15
C GLY A 226 -7.31 34.95 37.92
N ALA A 227 -7.16 36.12 37.30
CA ALA A 227 -6.25 36.40 36.19
C ALA A 227 -4.79 36.54 36.70
N SER A 228 -4.24 35.41 37.11
CA SER A 228 -2.91 35.28 37.71
C SER A 228 -2.03 34.29 36.94
N VAL A 229 -0.75 34.23 37.30
CA VAL A 229 0.23 33.33 36.67
C VAL A 229 0.79 32.35 37.70
N ALA A 230 0.73 31.06 37.38
CA ALA A 230 1.36 30.00 38.16
C ALA A 230 2.32 29.17 37.29
N THR A 231 3.57 29.03 37.70
CA THR A 231 4.58 28.25 36.98
C THR A 231 5.06 27.09 37.84
N PHE A 232 5.05 25.88 37.30
CA PHE A 232 5.57 24.67 37.93
C PHE A 232 6.68 24.06 37.07
N SER A 233 7.86 23.83 37.67
CA SER A 233 8.97 23.11 37.01
C SER A 233 9.42 21.90 37.83
N ASP A 234 9.66 20.78 37.14
CA ASP A 234 10.24 19.56 37.71
C ASP A 234 9.47 19.05 38.96
N SER A 235 8.14 19.17 38.93
CA SER A 235 7.27 18.98 40.10
C SER A 235 6.35 17.76 39.97
N ARG A 236 5.83 17.29 41.11
CA ARG A 236 4.77 16.26 41.19
C ARG A 236 3.53 16.86 41.84
N LEU A 237 2.41 16.79 41.13
CA LEU A 237 1.10 17.25 41.57
C LEU A 237 0.18 16.04 41.64
N GLU A 238 -0.39 15.75 42.81
CA GLU A 238 -1.25 14.60 43.02
C GLU A 238 -2.53 14.97 43.78
N THR A 239 -3.69 14.57 43.27
CA THR A 239 -4.96 14.74 43.96
C THR A 239 -5.76 13.44 44.06
N ASP A 240 -6.50 13.29 45.15
CA ASP A 240 -7.35 12.13 45.43
C ASP A 240 -8.69 12.58 46.06
N GLY A 241 -9.81 12.22 45.44
CA GLY A 241 -11.15 12.54 45.95
C GLY A 241 -12.21 12.65 44.84
N TYR A 242 -13.49 12.74 45.22
CA TYR A 242 -14.57 12.98 44.26
C TYR A 242 -14.44 14.38 43.63
N ALA A 243 -14.57 14.47 42.31
CA ALA A 243 -14.46 15.73 41.56
C ALA A 243 -13.17 16.53 41.85
N ALA A 244 -12.10 15.84 42.28
CA ALA A 244 -10.81 16.45 42.56
C ALA A 244 -10.08 16.82 41.25
N THR A 245 -9.36 17.93 41.25
CA THR A 245 -8.62 18.37 40.05
C THR A 245 -7.12 18.44 40.29
N GLY A 246 -6.29 18.24 39.27
CA GLY A 246 -4.86 18.52 39.37
C GLY A 246 -4.66 20.02 39.37
N VAL A 247 -4.87 20.61 38.20
CA VAL A 247 -4.72 22.04 37.93
C VAL A 247 -6.06 22.58 37.44
N ASP A 248 -6.62 23.57 38.13
CA ASP A 248 -7.85 24.25 37.75
C ASP A 248 -7.61 25.76 37.61
N THR A 249 -7.83 26.30 36.40
CA THR A 249 -7.78 27.73 36.11
C THR A 249 -9.03 28.24 35.40
N ARG A 250 -9.53 29.41 35.85
CA ARG A 250 -10.75 30.04 35.30
C ARG A 250 -10.49 31.33 34.54
N LYS A 251 -9.39 32.03 34.83
CA LYS A 251 -8.96 33.26 34.14
C LYS A 251 -7.44 33.37 33.95
N GLY A 252 -6.66 32.64 34.74
CA GLY A 252 -5.21 32.77 34.76
C GLY A 252 -4.47 31.85 33.80
N GLN A 253 -3.15 32.01 33.76
CA GLN A 253 -2.23 31.23 32.95
C GLN A 253 -1.40 30.31 33.83
N VAL A 254 -1.38 29.02 33.50
CA VAL A 254 -0.54 28.03 34.18
C VAL A 254 0.50 27.50 33.21
N GLU A 255 1.76 27.51 33.62
CA GLU A 255 2.87 26.91 32.89
C GLU A 255 3.41 25.69 33.65
N LEU A 256 3.43 24.54 33.00
CA LEU A 256 3.98 23.30 33.54
C LEU A 256 5.18 22.86 32.68
N ALA A 257 6.32 22.58 33.30
CA ALA A 257 7.52 22.08 32.61
C ALA A 257 8.09 20.86 33.34
N ARG A 258 8.16 19.71 32.65
CA ARG A 258 8.65 18.42 33.21
C ARG A 258 7.91 18.03 34.50
N THR A 259 6.60 18.28 34.53
CA THR A 259 5.75 18.03 35.69
C THR A 259 4.97 16.73 35.52
N ARG A 260 4.63 16.07 36.63
CA ARG A 260 3.68 14.95 36.65
C ARG A 260 2.41 15.38 37.37
N VAL A 261 1.26 15.22 36.73
CA VAL A 261 -0.06 15.48 37.31
C VAL A 261 -0.78 14.15 37.45
N LEU A 262 -1.15 13.76 38.66
CA LEU A 262 -1.84 12.52 38.98
C LEU A 262 -3.16 12.85 39.66
N THR A 263 -4.27 12.29 39.18
CA THR A 263 -5.57 12.47 39.83
C THR A 263 -6.31 11.15 39.98
N HIS A 264 -6.94 10.97 41.13
CA HIS A 264 -7.61 9.74 41.53
C HIS A 264 -9.00 10.05 42.08
N GLY A 265 -10.00 9.26 41.67
CA GLY A 265 -11.38 9.39 42.15
C GLY A 265 -12.39 9.53 41.02
N GLU A 266 -13.68 9.39 41.36
CA GLU A 266 -14.75 9.63 40.39
C GLU A 266 -14.80 11.10 39.98
N SER A 267 -14.92 11.35 38.67
CA SER A 267 -14.88 12.70 38.07
C SER A 267 -13.60 13.48 38.38
N ALA A 268 -12.49 12.80 38.68
CA ALA A 268 -11.21 13.46 38.93
C ALA A 268 -10.56 13.92 37.61
N HIS A 269 -10.16 15.19 37.50
CA HIS A 269 -9.67 15.78 36.25
C HIS A 269 -8.22 16.28 36.36
N GLY A 270 -7.38 16.01 35.38
CA GLY A 270 -5.96 16.39 35.40
C GLY A 270 -5.74 17.89 35.24
N LEU A 271 -5.89 18.38 34.01
CA LEU A 271 -5.79 19.79 33.64
C LEU A 271 -7.18 20.31 33.32
N TYR A 272 -7.60 21.39 33.98
CA TYR A 272 -8.95 21.91 33.87
C TYR A 272 -8.94 23.41 33.57
N THR A 273 -9.49 23.77 32.42
CA THR A 273 -9.62 25.17 31.98
C THR A 273 -11.07 25.45 31.59
N SER A 274 -11.66 26.46 32.22
CA SER A 274 -13.06 26.80 32.02
C SER A 274 -13.31 28.29 32.16
N LYS A 275 -13.72 28.96 31.09
CA LYS A 275 -14.10 30.39 31.11
C LYS A 275 -15.56 30.53 31.53
N GLU A 276 -15.83 30.40 32.83
CA GLU A 276 -17.21 30.45 33.37
C GLU A 276 -17.79 31.86 33.47
N GLN A 277 -16.93 32.88 33.49
CA GLN A 277 -17.34 34.28 33.40
C GLN A 277 -16.89 34.81 32.03
N GLN A 278 -17.75 35.55 31.31
CA GLN A 278 -17.41 36.23 30.04
C GLN A 278 -16.45 37.42 30.25
N SER A 279 -15.41 37.24 31.05
CA SER A 279 -14.37 38.22 31.34
C SER A 279 -13.05 37.76 30.72
N ASP A 280 -12.31 38.68 30.12
CA ASP A 280 -10.92 38.46 29.74
C ASP A 280 -9.99 38.51 30.96
N PRO A 281 -8.83 37.85 30.93
CA PRO A 281 -8.28 37.04 29.83
C PRO A 281 -8.80 35.59 29.78
N THR A 282 -8.51 34.88 28.69
CA THR A 282 -8.86 33.47 28.51
C THR A 282 -7.97 32.55 29.38
N PRO A 283 -8.54 31.63 30.17
CA PRO A 283 -7.76 30.68 30.95
C PRO A 283 -6.96 29.74 30.04
N LEU A 284 -5.69 29.54 30.39
CA LEU A 284 -4.74 28.78 29.60
C LEU A 284 -3.86 27.92 30.49
N VAL A 285 -3.68 26.65 30.12
CA VAL A 285 -2.63 25.78 30.65
C VAL A 285 -1.66 25.46 29.51
N ARG A 286 -0.39 25.84 29.65
CA ARG A 286 0.71 25.42 28.78
C ARG A 286 1.52 24.35 29.47
N ALA A 287 1.70 23.18 28.86
CA ALA A 287 2.46 22.09 29.45
C ALA A 287 3.54 21.58 28.49
N THR A 288 4.80 21.58 28.94
CA THR A 288 5.95 21.05 28.20
C THR A 288 6.50 19.82 28.93
N ASP A 289 6.70 18.71 28.23
CA ASP A 289 7.21 17.43 28.77
C ASP A 289 6.45 16.94 30.02
N THR A 290 5.16 17.25 30.09
CA THR A 290 4.31 16.99 31.26
C THR A 290 3.49 15.72 31.05
N HIS A 291 3.42 14.88 32.08
CA HIS A 291 2.64 13.64 32.05
C HIS A 291 1.42 13.78 32.95
N VAL A 292 0.23 13.55 32.38
CA VAL A 292 -1.05 13.59 33.10
C VAL A 292 -1.59 12.18 33.21
N VAL A 293 -1.84 11.71 34.43
CA VAL A 293 -2.43 10.40 34.70
C VAL A 293 -3.70 10.59 35.51
N THR A 294 -4.83 10.10 35.01
CA THR A 294 -6.10 10.17 35.74
C THR A 294 -6.72 8.79 35.89
N SER A 295 -7.32 8.51 37.05
CA SER A 295 -8.01 7.25 37.30
C SER A 295 -9.31 7.43 38.05
N GLY A 296 -10.35 6.75 37.58
CA GLY A 296 -11.69 6.76 38.16
C GLY A 296 -12.76 6.95 37.09
N ALA A 297 -13.99 6.55 37.40
CA ALA A 297 -15.11 6.73 36.48
C ALA A 297 -15.27 8.22 36.13
N ARG A 298 -15.55 8.53 34.87
CA ARG A 298 -15.74 9.91 34.36
C ARG A 298 -14.52 10.83 34.55
N SER A 299 -13.35 10.29 34.88
CA SER A 299 -12.11 11.07 34.97
C SER A 299 -11.69 11.61 33.60
N ILE A 300 -11.03 12.77 33.56
CA ILE A 300 -10.57 13.37 32.30
C ILE A 300 -9.16 13.92 32.44
N GLY A 301 -8.28 13.58 31.49
CA GLY A 301 -6.89 14.03 31.50
C GLY A 301 -6.76 15.54 31.32
N ALA A 302 -7.31 16.07 30.23
CA ALA A 302 -7.33 17.51 29.96
C ALA A 302 -8.73 17.98 29.55
N VAL A 303 -9.18 19.08 30.14
CA VAL A 303 -10.49 19.69 29.90
C VAL A 303 -10.30 21.15 29.46
N ALA A 304 -10.83 21.46 28.28
CA ALA A 304 -11.02 22.81 27.78
C ALA A 304 -12.51 23.05 27.56
N ARG A 305 -13.12 23.95 28.33
CA ARG A 305 -14.53 24.27 28.15
C ARG A 305 -14.87 25.75 28.20
N LEU A 306 -15.99 26.11 27.58
CA LEU A 306 -16.55 27.46 27.57
C LEU A 306 -15.59 28.57 27.09
N GLY A 307 -14.55 28.21 26.33
CA GLY A 307 -13.52 29.14 25.85
C GLY A 307 -12.13 28.92 26.46
N GLY A 308 -11.96 27.98 27.40
CA GLY A 308 -10.66 27.63 27.97
C GLY A 308 -9.72 26.94 26.99
N ARG A 309 -8.40 27.00 27.29
CA ARG A 309 -7.36 26.42 26.44
C ARG A 309 -6.38 25.54 27.20
N VAL A 310 -6.11 24.36 26.65
CA VAL A 310 -5.01 23.49 27.08
C VAL A 310 -4.07 23.29 25.90
N GLU A 311 -2.79 23.59 26.07
CA GLU A 311 -1.76 23.45 25.04
C GLU A 311 -0.59 22.62 25.58
N MET A 312 -0.40 21.41 25.04
CA MET A 312 0.65 20.48 25.46
C MET A 312 1.71 20.29 24.36
N THR A 313 2.97 20.15 24.73
CA THR A 313 4.08 19.79 23.83
C THR A 313 4.99 18.78 24.53
N GLY A 314 5.18 17.61 23.93
CA GLY A 314 5.83 16.49 24.60
C GLY A 314 4.98 15.88 25.73
N GLY A 315 5.51 14.84 26.37
CA GLY A 315 4.82 14.13 27.45
C GLY A 315 3.63 13.31 26.97
N GLY A 316 2.58 13.19 27.80
CA GLY A 316 1.42 12.39 27.44
C GLY A 316 0.30 12.37 28.48
N ILE A 317 -0.84 11.84 28.06
CA ILE A 317 -2.05 11.70 28.86
C ILE A 317 -2.40 10.20 28.94
N ALA A 318 -2.60 9.69 30.15
CA ALA A 318 -3.08 8.34 30.39
C ALA A 318 -4.30 8.38 31.31
N THR A 319 -5.46 7.93 30.84
CA THR A 319 -6.68 7.94 31.65
C THR A 319 -7.31 6.56 31.75
N SER A 320 -7.89 6.27 32.91
CA SER A 320 -8.48 4.96 33.19
C SER A 320 -9.78 5.08 33.99
N GLY A 321 -10.78 4.30 33.60
CA GLY A 321 -12.08 4.25 34.26
C GLY A 321 -13.24 4.22 33.28
N GLU A 322 -14.41 3.81 33.75
CA GLU A 322 -15.62 3.83 32.92
C GLU A 322 -15.97 5.27 32.51
N ARG A 323 -16.26 5.49 31.21
CA ARG A 323 -16.57 6.81 30.63
C ARG A 323 -15.49 7.87 30.89
N ALA A 324 -14.23 7.46 31.09
CA ALA A 324 -13.11 8.39 31.22
C ALA A 324 -12.70 8.95 29.86
N TYR A 325 -12.20 10.18 29.80
CA TYR A 325 -11.66 10.76 28.57
C TYR A 325 -10.19 11.13 28.69
N GLY A 326 -9.45 11.08 27.59
CA GLY A 326 -8.08 11.61 27.56
C GLY A 326 -8.11 13.13 27.51
N MET A 327 -8.75 13.66 26.46
CA MET A 327 -8.94 15.09 26.26
C MET A 327 -10.41 15.39 25.97
N LEU A 328 -10.93 16.48 26.54
CA LEU A 328 -12.26 17.02 26.25
C LEU A 328 -12.14 18.49 25.86
N SER A 329 -12.78 18.86 24.75
CA SER A 329 -12.93 20.25 24.32
C SER A 329 -14.39 20.53 23.98
N SER A 330 -15.04 21.51 24.64
CA SER A 330 -16.48 21.78 24.42
C SER A 330 -16.88 23.22 24.73
N GLY A 331 -17.71 23.82 23.88
CA GLY A 331 -18.14 25.21 23.97
C GLY A 331 -17.27 26.13 23.11
N ALA A 332 -17.88 27.21 22.61
CA ALA A 332 -17.26 28.13 21.66
C ALA A 332 -15.90 28.65 22.15
N GLY A 333 -14.89 28.58 21.29
CA GLY A 333 -13.54 29.08 21.58
C GLY A 333 -12.68 28.13 22.42
N SER A 334 -13.19 26.97 22.83
CA SER A 334 -12.44 25.97 23.59
C SER A 334 -11.46 25.22 22.69
N ILE A 335 -10.22 25.09 23.12
CA ILE A 335 -9.16 24.43 22.36
C ILE A 335 -8.36 23.52 23.29
N ALA A 336 -8.24 22.25 22.94
CA ALA A 336 -7.29 21.34 23.57
C ALA A 336 -6.31 20.84 22.50
N SER A 337 -5.02 21.08 22.69
CA SER A 337 -3.99 20.67 21.74
C SER A 337 -2.85 19.90 22.39
N ILE A 338 -2.28 18.97 21.63
CA ILE A 338 -1.07 18.25 22.00
C ILE A 338 -0.17 18.05 20.77
N ALA A 339 1.10 18.34 20.95
CA ALA A 339 2.15 18.12 19.97
C ALA A 339 3.19 17.13 20.51
N ASP A 340 3.70 16.23 19.66
CA ASP A 340 4.80 15.30 19.98
C ASP A 340 4.53 14.42 21.22
N GLY A 341 3.28 13.98 21.41
CA GLY A 341 2.85 13.28 22.61
C GLY A 341 2.05 12.01 22.36
N VAL A 342 1.51 11.44 23.44
CA VAL A 342 0.66 10.25 23.40
C VAL A 342 -0.57 10.45 24.27
N VAL A 343 -1.74 10.01 23.80
CA VAL A 343 -2.98 9.93 24.59
C VAL A 343 -3.45 8.48 24.65
N THR A 344 -3.58 7.93 25.85
CA THR A 344 -4.04 6.56 26.08
C THR A 344 -5.23 6.54 27.02
N THR A 345 -6.27 5.78 26.67
CA THR A 345 -7.43 5.59 27.55
C THR A 345 -7.80 4.13 27.71
N GLY A 346 -8.28 3.77 28.89
CA GLY A 346 -8.72 2.42 29.23
C GLY A 346 -9.97 2.40 30.10
N GLY A 347 -10.83 1.41 29.86
CA GLY A 347 -12.12 1.26 30.55
C GLY A 347 -13.31 1.34 29.60
N ARG A 348 -14.45 0.82 30.03
CA ARG A 348 -15.67 0.77 29.22
C ARG A 348 -16.12 2.18 28.82
N ASN A 349 -16.42 2.41 27.55
CA ASN A 349 -16.80 3.70 26.96
C ASN A 349 -15.78 4.82 27.21
N ALA A 350 -14.50 4.50 27.43
CA ALA A 350 -13.46 5.47 27.74
C ALA A 350 -12.85 6.11 26.47
N THR A 351 -13.61 6.98 25.81
CA THR A 351 -13.17 7.65 24.56
C THR A 351 -11.89 8.47 24.76
N ALA A 352 -10.91 8.36 23.86
CA ALA A 352 -9.66 9.10 24.06
C ALA A 352 -9.79 10.61 23.85
N LEU A 353 -10.45 11.04 22.79
CA LEU A 353 -10.68 12.45 22.48
C LEU A 353 -12.17 12.76 22.39
N HIS A 354 -12.65 13.77 23.10
CA HIS A 354 -14.05 14.21 23.03
C HIS A 354 -14.14 15.68 22.61
N ALA A 355 -14.49 15.93 21.35
CA ALA A 355 -14.74 17.26 20.82
C ALA A 355 -16.26 17.52 20.75
N GLY A 356 -16.79 18.25 21.71
CA GLY A 356 -18.19 18.65 21.78
C GLY A 356 -18.50 19.90 20.97
N ARG A 357 -19.75 20.37 21.06
CA ARG A 357 -20.27 21.51 20.28
C ARG A 357 -19.39 22.75 20.42
N GLY A 358 -18.85 23.23 19.30
CA GLY A 358 -18.00 24.43 19.23
C GLY A 358 -16.60 24.28 19.82
N GLY A 359 -16.23 23.08 20.29
CA GLY A 359 -14.89 22.76 20.76
C GLY A 359 -13.98 22.26 19.64
N THR A 360 -12.69 22.52 19.79
CA THR A 360 -11.64 22.06 18.86
C THR A 360 -10.61 21.20 19.61
N ILE A 361 -10.20 20.09 18.99
CA ILE A 361 -9.03 19.31 19.39
C ILE A 361 -8.03 19.30 18.22
N ASP A 362 -6.80 19.74 18.49
CA ASP A 362 -5.71 19.80 17.51
C ASP A 362 -4.54 18.91 17.93
N LEU A 363 -4.16 17.95 17.09
CA LEU A 363 -3.05 17.04 17.31
C LEU A 363 -1.94 17.28 16.28
N LEU A 364 -0.69 17.29 16.74
CA LEU A 364 0.50 17.32 15.89
C LEU A 364 1.45 16.19 16.30
N ARG A 365 1.74 15.26 15.38
CA ARG A 365 2.63 14.10 15.61
C ARG A 365 2.33 13.37 16.93
N THR A 366 1.05 13.11 17.18
CA THR A 366 0.58 12.52 18.45
C THR A 366 -0.16 11.21 18.18
N ASP A 367 0.19 10.18 18.95
CA ASP A 367 -0.47 8.88 18.90
C ASP A 367 -1.58 8.77 19.94
N VAL A 368 -2.76 8.33 19.51
CA VAL A 368 -3.96 8.20 20.33
C VAL A 368 -4.43 6.76 20.30
N ARG A 369 -4.62 6.18 21.49
CA ARG A 369 -5.03 4.77 21.65
C ARG A 369 -6.11 4.62 22.72
N ALA A 370 -7.29 4.17 22.29
CA ALA A 370 -8.37 3.75 23.19
C ALA A 370 -8.42 2.21 23.27
N THR A 371 -8.41 1.67 24.48
CA THR A 371 -8.27 0.21 24.71
C THR A 371 -9.54 -0.46 25.24
N GLY A 372 -10.53 0.32 25.66
CA GLY A 372 -11.74 -0.21 26.29
C GLY A 372 -12.86 -0.59 25.30
N ASP A 373 -13.74 -1.48 25.75
CA ASP A 373 -14.99 -1.79 25.06
C ASP A 373 -15.87 -0.53 24.89
N GLY A 374 -16.48 -0.36 23.72
CA GLY A 374 -17.26 0.82 23.37
C GLY A 374 -16.49 2.15 23.32
N ALA A 375 -15.15 2.13 23.39
CA ALA A 375 -14.34 3.34 23.44
C ALA A 375 -13.86 3.77 22.05
N TYR A 376 -14.29 4.94 21.57
CA TYR A 376 -13.74 5.54 20.35
C TYR A 376 -12.32 6.09 20.61
N ALA A 377 -11.48 6.12 19.57
CA ALA A 377 -10.27 6.95 19.63
C ALA A 377 -10.65 8.43 19.66
N ALA A 378 -11.71 8.81 18.92
CA ALA A 378 -12.29 10.14 18.98
C ALA A 378 -13.81 10.12 18.89
N ALA A 379 -14.48 10.96 19.69
CA ALA A 379 -15.88 11.27 19.55
C ALA A 379 -16.03 12.77 19.25
N VAL A 380 -16.64 13.11 18.11
CA VAL A 380 -16.75 14.49 17.61
C VAL A 380 -18.21 14.83 17.38
N TYR A 381 -18.82 15.60 18.28
CA TYR A 381 -20.25 15.93 18.26
C TYR A 381 -20.44 17.44 18.22
N GLY A 382 -20.64 18.00 17.02
CA GLY A 382 -20.71 19.45 16.79
C GLY A 382 -19.38 20.19 16.92
N GLY A 383 -18.27 19.45 16.95
CA GLY A 383 -16.92 19.97 17.17
C GLY A 383 -15.99 19.77 15.97
N ARG A 384 -14.71 20.11 16.18
CA ARG A 384 -13.63 19.95 15.19
C ARG A 384 -12.50 19.09 15.75
N LEU A 385 -11.99 18.17 14.93
CA LEU A 385 -10.78 17.40 15.17
C LEU A 385 -9.81 17.59 14.00
N ALA A 386 -8.59 18.03 14.29
CA ALA A 386 -7.50 18.08 13.32
C ALA A 386 -6.33 17.21 13.79
N VAL A 387 -5.88 16.31 12.93
CA VAL A 387 -4.76 15.39 13.19
C VAL A 387 -3.71 15.58 12.10
N ASP A 388 -2.54 16.10 12.50
CA ASP A 388 -1.40 16.34 11.63
C ASP A 388 -0.26 15.37 11.98
N GLY A 389 -0.17 14.25 11.24
CA GLY A 389 0.65 13.10 11.60
C GLY A 389 0.13 12.34 12.85
N GLY A 390 0.81 11.25 13.21
CA GLY A 390 0.41 10.39 14.34
C GLY A 390 -0.72 9.41 14.01
N SER A 391 -1.49 8.98 15.01
CA SER A 391 -2.50 7.93 14.86
C SER A 391 -3.73 8.10 15.76
N LEU A 392 -4.89 7.62 15.29
CA LEU A 392 -6.16 7.48 16.01
C LEU A 392 -6.59 6.01 15.98
N ILE A 393 -6.31 5.27 17.04
CA ILE A 393 -6.58 3.82 17.11
C ILE A 393 -7.54 3.51 18.25
N SER A 394 -8.67 2.87 17.93
CA SER A 394 -9.45 2.13 18.93
C SER A 394 -9.17 0.65 18.77
N GLU A 395 -8.83 -0.03 19.86
CA GLU A 395 -8.50 -1.46 19.83
C GLU A 395 -9.73 -2.37 19.67
N GLN A 396 -10.88 -1.95 20.20
CA GLN A 396 -12.04 -2.83 20.36
C GLN A 396 -13.34 -2.22 19.79
N HIS A 397 -13.31 -0.97 19.33
CA HIS A 397 -14.48 -0.26 18.82
C HIS A 397 -14.14 0.52 17.56
N GLY A 398 -15.07 1.34 17.08
CA GLY A 398 -14.84 2.22 15.94
C GLY A 398 -13.77 3.28 16.23
N ALA A 399 -13.04 3.72 15.20
CA ALA A 399 -12.02 4.76 15.40
C ALA A 399 -12.67 6.08 15.83
N ILE A 400 -13.72 6.49 15.11
CA ILE A 400 -14.36 7.80 15.27
C ILE A 400 -15.88 7.64 15.40
N GLY A 401 -16.47 8.25 16.43
CA GLY A 401 -17.91 8.51 16.53
C GLY A 401 -18.20 9.96 16.18
N ALA A 402 -19.20 10.26 15.35
CA ALA A 402 -19.42 11.62 14.86
C ALA A 402 -20.88 12.02 14.67
N ALA A 403 -21.19 13.30 14.93
CA ALA A 403 -22.43 13.96 14.49
C ALA A 403 -22.17 15.46 14.27
N GLY A 404 -22.56 16.02 13.13
CA GLY A 404 -22.32 17.45 12.82
C GLY A 404 -20.85 17.86 12.95
N ALA A 405 -19.94 17.01 12.48
CA ALA A 405 -18.52 17.05 12.82
C ALA A 405 -17.63 17.51 11.66
N ILE A 406 -16.48 18.10 11.99
CA ILE A 406 -15.40 18.34 11.02
C ILE A 406 -14.15 17.61 11.49
N VAL A 407 -13.72 16.61 10.73
CA VAL A 407 -12.57 15.76 11.03
C VAL A 407 -11.57 15.84 9.87
N SER A 408 -10.32 16.17 10.17
CA SER A 408 -9.24 16.27 9.18
C SER A 408 -8.01 15.50 9.62
N LEU A 409 -7.51 14.61 8.76
CA LEU A 409 -6.29 13.84 8.94
C LEU A 409 -5.33 14.19 7.80
N ARG A 410 -4.10 14.58 8.14
CA ARG A 410 -3.10 15.00 7.15
C ARG A 410 -1.70 14.49 7.48
N ASN A 411 -0.81 14.60 6.51
CA ASN A 411 0.64 14.38 6.67
C ASN A 411 0.95 12.98 7.23
N GLY A 412 0.37 11.95 6.60
CA GLY A 412 0.58 10.55 6.97
C GLY A 412 -0.14 10.09 8.25
N ALA A 413 -1.06 10.89 8.79
CA ALA A 413 -1.92 10.50 9.92
C ALA A 413 -2.68 9.20 9.62
N ARG A 414 -2.84 8.34 10.63
CA ARG A 414 -3.49 7.02 10.51
C ARG A 414 -4.74 6.91 11.38
N ALA A 415 -5.82 6.32 10.88
CA ALA A 415 -6.99 6.00 11.70
C ALA A 415 -7.52 4.58 11.42
N ALA A 416 -7.83 3.84 12.48
CA ALA A 416 -8.42 2.51 12.39
C ALA A 416 -9.19 2.13 13.67
N GLY A 417 -10.31 1.43 13.50
CA GLY A 417 -11.09 0.84 14.58
C GLY A 417 -10.93 -0.68 14.59
N GLY A 418 -10.72 -1.27 15.75
CA GLY A 418 -10.52 -2.71 15.91
C GLY A 418 -11.76 -3.56 15.62
N ASN A 419 -12.95 -2.94 15.61
CA ASN A 419 -14.19 -3.59 15.19
C ASN A 419 -14.45 -3.51 13.66
N GLY A 420 -13.50 -2.96 12.89
CA GLY A 420 -13.64 -2.77 11.44
C GLY A 420 -14.38 -1.49 11.04
N THR A 421 -14.85 -0.65 11.97
CA THR A 421 -15.48 0.64 11.67
C THR A 421 -14.47 1.79 11.78
N LEU A 422 -14.31 2.55 10.71
CA LEU A 422 -13.55 3.81 10.73
C LEU A 422 -14.38 4.91 11.39
N LEU A 423 -15.61 5.11 10.88
CA LEU A 423 -16.48 6.22 11.24
C LEU A 423 -17.90 5.73 11.47
N SER A 424 -18.41 5.96 12.69
CA SER A 424 -19.80 5.69 13.06
C SER A 424 -20.54 7.02 13.22
N VAL A 425 -21.54 7.26 12.38
CA VAL A 425 -22.21 8.56 12.24
C VAL A 425 -23.61 8.54 12.85
N ASP A 426 -23.85 9.38 13.85
CA ASP A 426 -25.21 9.71 14.29
C ASP A 426 -25.81 10.77 13.35
N ALA A 427 -26.59 10.28 12.39
CA ALA A 427 -27.20 11.07 11.33
C ALA A 427 -28.61 11.58 11.67
N GLN A 428 -29.15 11.30 12.87
CA GLN A 428 -30.54 11.64 13.23
C GLN A 428 -30.84 13.14 13.13
N SER A 429 -29.83 13.97 13.44
CA SER A 429 -29.95 15.44 13.35
C SER A 429 -29.95 15.99 11.92
N GLY A 430 -29.58 15.18 10.92
CA GLY A 430 -29.33 15.64 9.54
C GLY A 430 -28.08 16.51 9.39
N ALA A 431 -27.32 16.78 10.47
CA ALA A 431 -26.15 17.62 10.42
C ALA A 431 -24.99 16.92 9.67
N PRO A 432 -24.34 17.57 8.70
CA PRO A 432 -23.31 16.93 7.90
C PRO A 432 -22.06 16.61 8.71
N VAL A 433 -21.47 15.46 8.43
CA VAL A 433 -20.13 15.09 8.91
C VAL A 433 -19.15 15.23 7.75
N ARG A 434 -18.06 15.96 7.95
CA ARG A 434 -16.99 16.10 6.95
C ARG A 434 -15.74 15.38 7.41
N LEU A 435 -15.31 14.38 6.64
CA LEU A 435 -14.05 13.68 6.82
C LEU A 435 -13.10 14.05 5.67
N THR A 436 -11.95 14.63 6.01
CA THR A 436 -10.90 14.96 5.03
C THR A 436 -9.64 14.15 5.33
N LEU A 437 -9.15 13.41 4.34
CA LEU A 437 -7.88 12.70 4.35
C LEU A 437 -6.94 13.35 3.32
N ASP A 438 -5.76 13.77 3.76
CA ASP A 438 -4.89 14.60 2.92
C ASP A 438 -3.40 14.26 3.10
N SER A 439 -2.57 14.62 2.13
CA SER A 439 -1.10 14.48 2.19
C SER A 439 -0.64 13.12 2.75
N GLY A 440 -1.05 12.03 2.10
CA GLY A 440 -0.67 10.67 2.46
C GLY A 440 -1.37 10.07 3.69
N ALA A 441 -2.39 10.72 4.26
CA ALA A 441 -3.19 10.16 5.35
C ALA A 441 -3.80 8.80 4.97
N GLN A 442 -3.89 7.89 5.95
CA GLN A 442 -4.34 6.51 5.76
C GLN A 442 -5.48 6.18 6.74
N ALA A 443 -6.60 5.70 6.22
CA ALA A 443 -7.74 5.30 7.04
C ALA A 443 -8.21 3.88 6.70
N ALA A 444 -8.56 3.09 7.71
CA ALA A 444 -9.04 1.72 7.54
C ALA A 444 -10.32 1.48 8.34
N GLY A 445 -11.29 0.84 7.69
CA GLY A 445 -12.58 0.47 8.24
C GLY A 445 -13.75 1.15 7.55
N ASP A 446 -14.94 0.65 7.83
CA ASP A 446 -16.18 1.05 7.19
C ASP A 446 -16.66 2.41 7.70
N ILE A 447 -17.38 3.13 6.83
CA ILE A 447 -18.10 4.34 7.20
C ILE A 447 -19.57 3.99 7.24
N VAL A 448 -20.17 4.02 8.43
CA VAL A 448 -21.53 3.55 8.68
C VAL A 448 -22.34 4.61 9.40
N ASN A 449 -23.63 4.65 9.09
CA ASN A 449 -24.58 5.39 9.88
C ASN A 449 -25.04 4.53 11.08
N GLN A 450 -25.28 5.18 12.22
CA GLN A 450 -25.98 4.54 13.32
C GLN A 450 -27.47 4.42 12.96
N PRO A 451 -28.10 3.27 13.25
CA PRO A 451 -29.54 3.13 13.13
C PRO A 451 -30.23 4.08 14.11
N THR A 452 -31.44 4.51 13.75
CA THR A 452 -32.34 5.16 14.71
C THR A 452 -32.77 4.19 15.81
N ASP A 453 -33.35 4.72 16.89
CA ASP A 453 -33.87 3.90 17.99
C ASP A 453 -34.96 2.89 17.53
N ASP A 454 -35.69 3.22 16.47
CA ASP A 454 -36.72 2.35 15.86
C ASP A 454 -36.17 1.41 14.76
N GLY A 455 -34.86 1.44 14.51
CA GLY A 455 -34.19 0.62 13.51
C GLY A 455 -34.39 1.07 12.06
N SER A 456 -35.02 2.23 11.83
CA SER A 456 -35.15 2.82 10.50
C SER A 456 -33.79 3.32 9.96
N PRO A 457 -33.58 3.26 8.62
CA PRO A 457 -32.36 3.75 8.01
C PRO A 457 -32.29 5.28 8.11
N THR A 458 -31.10 5.79 8.41
CA THR A 458 -30.84 7.24 8.43
C THR A 458 -30.28 7.70 7.09
N LEU A 459 -30.53 8.97 6.74
CA LEU A 459 -30.02 9.57 5.50
C LEU A 459 -28.49 9.63 5.51
N ALA A 460 -27.88 9.44 4.34
CA ALA A 460 -26.45 9.70 4.16
C ALA A 460 -26.17 11.21 4.32
N VAL A 461 -25.36 11.57 5.32
CA VAL A 461 -24.98 12.96 5.64
C VAL A 461 -23.48 13.21 5.58
N THR A 462 -22.70 12.17 5.27
CA THR A 462 -21.23 12.21 5.36
C THR A 462 -20.59 12.64 4.05
N ASP A 463 -19.76 13.68 4.09
CA ASP A 463 -18.88 14.07 2.98
C ASP A 463 -17.46 13.56 3.25
N VAL A 464 -16.90 12.85 2.28
CA VAL A 464 -15.55 12.29 2.35
C VAL A 464 -14.70 12.89 1.23
N ALA A 465 -13.58 13.49 1.58
CA ALA A 465 -12.62 14.05 0.62
C ALA A 465 -11.23 13.44 0.85
N LEU A 466 -10.66 12.83 -0.20
CA LEU A 466 -9.30 12.30 -0.22
C LEU A 466 -8.46 13.14 -1.20
N SER A 467 -7.27 13.56 -0.77
CA SER A 467 -6.34 14.27 -1.66
C SER A 467 -4.87 13.95 -1.39
N ARG A 468 -4.01 14.17 -2.39
CA ARG A 468 -2.54 14.14 -2.29
C ARG A 468 -2.04 12.82 -1.70
N ALA A 469 -2.27 11.72 -2.42
CA ALA A 469 -1.90 10.35 -2.06
C ALA A 469 -2.56 9.81 -0.77
N ALA A 470 -3.65 10.44 -0.30
CA ALA A 470 -4.44 9.89 0.80
C ALA A 470 -5.16 8.60 0.39
N ALA A 471 -5.36 7.69 1.34
CA ALA A 471 -6.05 6.44 1.08
C ALA A 471 -7.03 6.03 2.18
N TRP A 472 -8.15 5.45 1.76
CA TRP A 472 -9.15 4.83 2.62
C TRP A 472 -9.44 3.41 2.12
N ALA A 473 -9.51 2.44 3.03
CA ALA A 473 -9.98 1.08 2.74
C ALA A 473 -11.17 0.74 3.64
N GLY A 474 -12.33 0.43 3.05
CA GLY A 474 -13.57 0.15 3.76
C GLY A 474 -14.78 0.18 2.83
N ALA A 475 -15.92 -0.29 3.34
CA ALA A 475 -17.22 -0.22 2.70
C ALA A 475 -18.06 0.92 3.29
N THR A 476 -19.13 1.31 2.59
CA THR A 476 -20.07 2.30 3.12
C THR A 476 -21.44 2.26 2.46
N ASP A 477 -22.46 2.64 3.21
CA ASP A 477 -23.80 3.04 2.75
C ASP A 477 -24.19 4.45 3.25
N ALA A 478 -23.24 5.16 3.87
CA ALA A 478 -23.47 6.38 4.65
C ALA A 478 -22.87 7.65 4.02
N VAL A 479 -22.05 7.49 2.97
CA VAL A 479 -21.37 8.60 2.30
C VAL A 479 -22.30 9.26 1.29
N ARG A 480 -22.60 10.54 1.50
CA ARG A 480 -23.42 11.37 0.61
C ARG A 480 -22.61 11.89 -0.57
N ALA A 481 -21.38 12.34 -0.34
CA ALA A 481 -20.51 12.83 -1.41
C ALA A 481 -19.07 12.37 -1.16
N LEU A 482 -18.46 11.83 -2.21
CA LEU A 482 -17.09 11.34 -2.21
C LEU A 482 -16.27 12.10 -3.25
N SER A 483 -15.16 12.72 -2.84
CA SER A 483 -14.18 13.29 -3.76
C SER A 483 -12.80 12.68 -3.56
N LEU A 484 -12.14 12.36 -4.68
CA LEU A 484 -10.79 11.84 -4.75
C LEU A 484 -9.98 12.72 -5.71
N ASP A 485 -8.85 13.24 -5.27
CA ASP A 485 -7.96 14.09 -6.06
C ASP A 485 -6.47 13.73 -5.85
N SER A 486 -5.62 14.02 -6.84
CA SER A 486 -4.15 14.00 -6.71
C SER A 486 -3.58 12.67 -6.17
N ASP A 487 -3.70 11.60 -6.97
CA ASP A 487 -3.20 10.24 -6.70
C ASP A 487 -3.81 9.57 -5.44
N SER A 488 -5.00 10.00 -5.04
CA SER A 488 -5.69 9.40 -3.89
C SER A 488 -6.37 8.07 -4.25
N ARG A 489 -6.67 7.25 -3.23
CA ARG A 489 -7.24 5.92 -3.45
C ARG A 489 -8.32 5.53 -2.44
N TRP A 490 -9.46 5.07 -2.93
CA TRP A 490 -10.41 4.29 -2.14
C TRP A 490 -10.34 2.82 -2.52
N THR A 491 -10.17 1.94 -1.53
CA THR A 491 -10.25 0.49 -1.70
C THR A 491 -11.59 -0.02 -1.14
N VAL A 492 -12.46 -0.49 -2.04
CA VAL A 492 -13.80 -0.99 -1.75
C VAL A 492 -13.72 -2.44 -1.25
N THR A 493 -14.10 -2.68 0.01
CA THR A 493 -13.93 -3.98 0.68
C THR A 493 -15.18 -4.88 0.63
N ALA A 494 -16.36 -4.28 0.49
CA ALA A 494 -17.66 -4.95 0.34
C ALA A 494 -18.59 -4.06 -0.51
N ASP A 495 -19.81 -4.54 -0.80
CA ASP A 495 -20.82 -3.75 -1.50
C ASP A 495 -21.00 -2.38 -0.83
N SER A 496 -21.05 -1.33 -1.64
CA SER A 496 -21.07 0.04 -1.15
C SER A 496 -22.03 0.91 -1.96
N THR A 497 -22.65 1.87 -1.27
CA THR A 497 -23.51 2.90 -1.86
C THR A 497 -23.00 4.28 -1.49
N VAL A 498 -22.88 5.16 -2.48
CA VAL A 498 -22.46 6.56 -2.31
C VAL A 498 -23.43 7.48 -3.04
N GLY A 499 -23.71 8.66 -2.49
CA GLY A 499 -24.60 9.63 -3.14
C GLY A 499 -24.03 10.21 -4.44
N SER A 500 -22.84 10.83 -4.40
CA SER A 500 -22.15 11.32 -5.61
C SER A 500 -20.64 11.09 -5.53
N VAL A 501 -19.99 11.00 -6.68
CA VAL A 501 -18.54 10.75 -6.81
C VAL A 501 -17.90 11.78 -7.73
N VAL A 502 -16.81 12.38 -7.26
CA VAL A 502 -15.86 13.15 -8.07
C VAL A 502 -14.50 12.45 -8.03
N LEU A 503 -14.05 11.91 -9.16
CA LEU A 503 -12.82 11.12 -9.28
C LEU A 503 -11.81 11.79 -10.21
N ASN A 504 -10.91 12.59 -9.65
CA ASN A 504 -9.89 13.33 -10.39
C ASN A 504 -8.50 12.74 -10.14
N ASP A 505 -7.81 12.33 -11.21
CA ASP A 505 -6.41 11.92 -11.14
C ASP A 505 -6.16 10.91 -10.00
N SER A 506 -7.10 9.97 -9.79
CA SER A 506 -7.20 9.13 -8.60
C SER A 506 -7.87 7.78 -8.91
N THR A 507 -7.87 6.85 -7.95
CA THR A 507 -8.34 5.47 -8.18
C THR A 507 -9.40 5.03 -7.17
N ILE A 508 -10.51 4.49 -7.67
CA ILE A 508 -11.40 3.60 -6.92
C ILE A 508 -11.01 2.17 -7.30
N ALA A 509 -10.79 1.32 -6.32
CA ALA A 509 -10.39 -0.07 -6.58
C ALA A 509 -11.16 -1.03 -5.68
N PHE A 510 -11.75 -2.06 -6.25
CA PHE A 510 -12.23 -3.18 -5.46
C PHE A 510 -11.04 -3.94 -4.87
N SER A 511 -11.20 -4.44 -3.65
CA SER A 511 -10.19 -5.29 -3.00
C SER A 511 -10.02 -6.62 -3.74
N GLY A 512 -8.78 -7.12 -3.83
CA GLY A 512 -8.47 -8.41 -4.45
C GLY A 512 -9.20 -9.57 -3.76
N PRO A 513 -9.57 -10.64 -4.50
CA PRO A 513 -10.39 -11.70 -3.93
C PRO A 513 -9.57 -12.63 -3.03
N ASP A 514 -9.86 -12.58 -1.72
CA ASP A 514 -9.79 -13.77 -0.85
C ASP A 514 -11.09 -14.61 -0.96
N ALA A 515 -12.14 -14.08 -1.61
CA ALA A 515 -13.45 -14.70 -1.75
C ALA A 515 -14.02 -14.51 -3.18
N SER A 516 -14.65 -15.56 -3.71
CA SER A 516 -15.15 -15.71 -5.09
C SER A 516 -16.42 -14.92 -5.44
N THR A 517 -16.73 -13.83 -4.72
CA THR A 517 -17.99 -13.07 -4.90
C THR A 517 -17.67 -11.66 -5.38
N PRO A 518 -18.12 -11.27 -6.59
CA PRO A 518 -17.96 -9.91 -7.06
C PRO A 518 -18.73 -8.89 -6.23
N ARG A 519 -18.26 -7.65 -6.21
CA ARG A 519 -18.81 -6.56 -5.42
C ARG A 519 -19.42 -5.47 -6.28
N VAL A 520 -20.33 -4.71 -5.70
CA VAL A 520 -21.03 -3.60 -6.36
C VAL A 520 -20.73 -2.28 -5.65
N LEU A 521 -20.39 -1.26 -6.44
CA LEU A 521 -20.42 0.14 -6.02
C LEU A 521 -21.62 0.82 -6.69
N ALA A 522 -22.65 1.18 -5.92
CA ALA A 522 -23.79 1.96 -6.39
C ALA A 522 -23.57 3.45 -6.13
N VAL A 523 -23.76 4.28 -7.15
CA VAL A 523 -23.75 5.74 -7.06
C VAL A 523 -25.15 6.25 -7.34
N THR A 524 -25.84 6.77 -6.32
CA THR A 524 -27.26 7.16 -6.40
C THR A 524 -27.48 8.58 -6.94
N GLY A 525 -26.45 9.16 -7.54
CA GLY A 525 -26.37 10.52 -8.05
C GLY A 525 -25.25 10.60 -9.08
N ASP A 526 -24.63 11.76 -9.26
CA ASP A 526 -23.68 11.95 -10.35
C ASP A 526 -22.31 11.32 -10.06
N TYR A 527 -21.74 10.72 -11.09
CA TYR A 527 -20.37 10.22 -11.15
C TYR A 527 -19.59 11.07 -12.16
N ALA A 528 -18.69 11.92 -11.69
CA ALA A 528 -17.87 12.77 -12.55
C ALA A 528 -16.39 12.39 -12.39
N ALA A 529 -15.70 12.13 -13.50
CA ALA A 529 -14.31 11.74 -13.46
C ALA A 529 -13.44 12.56 -14.42
N ARG A 530 -12.21 12.89 -13.99
CA ARG A 530 -11.17 13.45 -14.85
C ARG A 530 -9.90 12.66 -14.63
N ASN A 531 -9.51 11.86 -15.61
CA ASN A 531 -8.36 10.95 -15.52
C ASN A 531 -8.50 10.01 -14.30
N GLY A 532 -9.73 9.57 -14.02
CA GLY A 532 -10.04 8.64 -12.93
C GLY A 532 -9.74 7.20 -13.35
N ARG A 533 -9.51 6.31 -12.38
CA ARG A 533 -9.41 4.86 -12.63
C ARG A 533 -10.36 4.06 -11.75
N LEU A 534 -10.99 3.06 -12.36
CA LEU A 534 -11.81 2.06 -11.68
C LEU A 534 -11.16 0.69 -11.86
N LEU A 535 -10.62 0.11 -10.79
CA LEU A 535 -10.06 -1.24 -10.83
C LEU A 535 -11.11 -2.26 -10.41
N ILE A 536 -11.43 -3.19 -11.31
CA ILE A 536 -12.39 -4.28 -11.11
C ILE A 536 -11.72 -5.64 -11.25
N HIS A 537 -12.25 -6.63 -10.54
CA HIS A 537 -11.90 -8.03 -10.70
C HIS A 537 -12.96 -8.74 -11.54
N THR A 538 -12.52 -9.38 -12.62
CA THR A 538 -13.44 -10.00 -13.59
C THR A 538 -12.95 -11.39 -13.98
N THR A 539 -13.87 -12.35 -14.02
CA THR A 539 -13.66 -13.61 -14.73
C THR A 539 -13.95 -13.39 -16.22
N LEU A 540 -13.05 -13.75 -17.13
CA LEU A 540 -13.27 -13.52 -18.57
C LEU A 540 -13.81 -14.80 -19.24
N ARG A 541 -15.14 -14.89 -19.38
CA ARG A 541 -15.88 -15.92 -20.13
C ARG A 541 -17.02 -15.27 -20.94
N ASP A 542 -18.23 -15.82 -20.89
CA ASP A 542 -19.43 -15.32 -21.56
C ASP A 542 -20.14 -14.24 -20.71
N ASP A 543 -21.35 -13.84 -21.11
CA ASP A 543 -22.16 -12.79 -20.48
C ASP A 543 -22.45 -13.02 -18.98
N ALA A 544 -22.41 -14.28 -18.51
CA ALA A 544 -22.67 -14.66 -17.11
C ALA A 544 -21.43 -14.54 -16.22
N SER A 545 -20.34 -13.99 -16.74
CA SER A 545 -19.08 -13.84 -16.03
C SER A 545 -19.22 -13.03 -14.73
N PRO A 546 -18.75 -13.57 -13.58
CA PRO A 546 -18.64 -12.80 -12.34
C PRO A 546 -17.69 -11.61 -12.51
N THR A 547 -18.17 -10.41 -12.19
CA THR A 547 -17.39 -9.17 -12.27
C THR A 547 -17.78 -8.17 -11.19
N ASP A 548 -16.78 -7.49 -10.61
CA ASP A 548 -17.07 -6.29 -9.84
C ASP A 548 -17.73 -5.25 -10.76
N LYS A 549 -18.63 -4.43 -10.23
CA LYS A 549 -19.49 -3.56 -11.02
C LYS A 549 -19.68 -2.18 -10.41
N LEU A 550 -19.63 -1.15 -11.26
CA LEU A 550 -20.13 0.19 -10.95
C LEU A 550 -21.59 0.31 -11.41
N VAL A 551 -22.48 0.75 -10.53
CA VAL A 551 -23.89 0.99 -10.83
C VAL A 551 -24.16 2.49 -10.71
N ILE A 552 -24.70 3.09 -11.77
CA ILE A 552 -25.18 4.48 -11.77
C ILE A 552 -26.69 4.45 -11.60
N ASP A 553 -27.16 4.82 -10.41
CA ASP A 553 -28.56 4.68 -10.02
C ASP A 553 -29.26 6.04 -9.99
N GLY A 554 -29.98 6.37 -11.06
CA GLY A 554 -30.73 7.63 -11.22
C GLY A 554 -29.90 8.88 -11.54
N GLY A 555 -28.57 8.82 -11.52
CA GLY A 555 -27.67 9.93 -11.83
C GLY A 555 -27.03 9.89 -13.22
N HIS A 556 -26.03 10.74 -13.45
CA HIS A 556 -25.30 10.82 -14.71
C HIS A 556 -23.79 10.56 -14.52
N ALA A 557 -23.23 9.65 -15.33
CA ALA A 557 -21.79 9.41 -15.39
C ALA A 557 -21.14 10.21 -16.53
N SER A 558 -20.19 11.09 -16.20
CA SER A 558 -19.55 12.01 -17.13
C SER A 558 -18.03 12.05 -17.00
N GLY A 559 -17.37 12.66 -17.98
CA GLY A 559 -15.91 12.83 -18.00
C GLY A 559 -15.17 11.62 -18.54
N ASN A 560 -14.08 11.19 -17.91
CA ASN A 560 -13.35 9.98 -18.33
C ASN A 560 -12.82 9.14 -17.15
N THR A 561 -13.01 7.83 -17.25
CA THR A 561 -12.52 6.81 -16.32
C THR A 561 -11.86 5.67 -17.08
N GLY A 562 -10.61 5.34 -16.73
CA GLY A 562 -9.95 4.13 -17.16
C GLY A 562 -10.41 2.92 -16.33
N ILE A 563 -11.06 1.95 -16.96
CA ILE A 563 -11.39 0.67 -16.34
C ILE A 563 -10.16 -0.24 -16.40
N VAL A 564 -9.62 -0.58 -15.23
CA VAL A 564 -8.51 -1.53 -15.06
C VAL A 564 -9.11 -2.89 -14.71
N VAL A 565 -9.05 -3.84 -15.64
CA VAL A 565 -9.57 -5.20 -15.42
C VAL A 565 -8.45 -6.09 -14.91
N LYS A 566 -8.62 -6.63 -13.71
CA LYS A 566 -7.77 -7.69 -13.15
C LYS A 566 -8.43 -9.04 -13.31
N ARG A 567 -7.79 -9.94 -14.05
CA ARG A 567 -8.38 -11.23 -14.41
C ARG A 567 -8.27 -12.17 -13.21
N THR A 568 -9.41 -12.59 -12.66
CA THR A 568 -9.45 -13.56 -11.56
C THR A 568 -9.38 -14.99 -12.04
N SER A 569 -10.12 -15.28 -13.11
CA SER A 569 -10.17 -16.58 -13.78
C SER A 569 -10.82 -16.42 -15.17
N GLY A 570 -11.30 -17.51 -15.73
CA GLY A 570 -11.94 -17.53 -17.04
C GLY A 570 -10.96 -18.02 -18.08
N ASP A 571 -11.47 -18.44 -19.22
CA ASP A 571 -10.70 -19.06 -20.30
C ASP A 571 -10.81 -18.26 -21.60
N GLY A 572 -11.52 -17.13 -21.58
CA GLY A 572 -12.07 -16.57 -22.81
C GLY A 572 -13.23 -17.42 -23.33
N ALA A 573 -14.33 -16.75 -23.67
CA ALA A 573 -15.47 -17.31 -24.37
C ALA A 573 -16.20 -16.18 -25.08
N GLN A 574 -16.93 -16.52 -26.14
CA GLN A 574 -17.74 -15.55 -26.86
C GLN A 574 -18.86 -14.98 -25.98
N THR A 575 -19.08 -13.67 -26.08
CA THR A 575 -20.22 -12.98 -25.44
C THR A 575 -21.36 -12.80 -26.44
N THR A 576 -22.61 -12.82 -25.97
CA THR A 576 -23.77 -12.48 -26.80
C THR A 576 -24.09 -11.00 -26.68
N VAL A 577 -24.22 -10.49 -25.46
CA VAL A 577 -24.39 -9.06 -25.16
C VAL A 577 -23.09 -8.44 -24.65
N GLY A 578 -22.33 -9.16 -23.83
CA GLY A 578 -21.13 -8.71 -23.13
C GLY A 578 -21.22 -8.87 -21.61
N ILE A 579 -20.08 -8.79 -20.92
CA ILE A 579 -19.98 -8.84 -19.45
C ILE A 579 -20.23 -7.43 -18.88
N PRO A 580 -21.29 -7.19 -18.09
CA PRO A 580 -21.68 -5.85 -17.64
C PRO A 580 -20.76 -5.33 -16.52
N VAL A 581 -19.92 -4.35 -16.83
CA VAL A 581 -18.97 -3.74 -15.87
C VAL A 581 -19.44 -2.39 -15.33
N VAL A 582 -20.25 -1.68 -16.11
CA VAL A 582 -21.02 -0.50 -15.65
C VAL A 582 -22.48 -0.70 -16.02
N GLU A 583 -23.37 -0.54 -15.05
CA GLU A 583 -24.82 -0.69 -15.24
C GLU A 583 -25.54 0.59 -14.82
N THR A 584 -26.57 0.99 -15.56
CA THR A 584 -27.47 2.05 -15.14
C THR A 584 -28.80 1.51 -14.63
N ARG A 585 -29.33 2.16 -13.59
CA ARG A 585 -30.61 1.86 -12.94
C ARG A 585 -31.42 3.13 -12.74
N ASN A 586 -32.74 2.96 -12.61
CA ASN A 586 -33.69 4.02 -12.26
C ASN A 586 -33.53 5.34 -13.07
N GLY A 587 -33.24 5.23 -14.38
CA GLY A 587 -33.07 6.38 -15.26
C GLY A 587 -31.63 6.94 -15.33
N GLY A 588 -30.65 6.25 -14.75
CA GLY A 588 -29.25 6.62 -14.85
C GLY A 588 -28.73 6.63 -16.30
N THR A 589 -27.78 7.52 -16.57
CA THR A 589 -27.21 7.74 -17.92
C THR A 589 -25.68 7.83 -17.88
N THR A 590 -25.02 7.62 -19.02
CA THR A 590 -23.56 7.70 -19.17
C THR A 590 -23.16 8.46 -20.43
N ASP A 591 -22.16 9.34 -20.36
CA ASP A 591 -21.56 9.92 -21.55
C ASP A 591 -20.85 8.85 -22.40
N THR A 592 -20.77 9.07 -23.72
CA THR A 592 -20.08 8.15 -24.64
C THR A 592 -18.58 8.04 -24.38
N ALA A 593 -17.97 9.01 -23.68
CA ALA A 593 -16.56 9.03 -23.32
C ALA A 593 -16.30 8.72 -21.83
N ALA A 594 -17.37 8.42 -21.05
CA ALA A 594 -17.28 8.25 -19.60
C ALA A 594 -16.30 7.15 -19.19
N PHE A 595 -16.19 6.08 -19.99
CA PHE A 595 -15.36 4.92 -19.70
C PHE A 595 -14.52 4.49 -20.89
N ALA A 596 -13.28 4.11 -20.63
CA ALA A 596 -12.38 3.48 -21.59
C ALA A 596 -11.59 2.38 -20.89
N LEU A 597 -11.08 1.41 -21.65
CA LEU A 597 -10.22 0.37 -21.10
C LEU A 597 -8.81 0.92 -20.84
N ASP A 598 -8.27 0.68 -19.65
CA ASP A 598 -6.93 1.15 -19.24
C ASP A 598 -5.84 0.12 -19.55
N ALA A 599 -4.66 0.60 -19.96
CA ALA A 599 -3.50 -0.22 -20.32
C ALA A 599 -2.91 -1.03 -19.16
N ALA A 600 -3.24 -0.70 -17.90
CA ALA A 600 -2.86 -1.46 -16.73
C ALA A 600 -3.69 -2.75 -16.52
N SER A 601 -4.67 -3.02 -17.39
CA SER A 601 -5.46 -4.24 -17.38
C SER A 601 -4.64 -5.48 -17.76
N ASP A 602 -5.01 -6.63 -17.21
CA ASP A 602 -4.36 -7.90 -17.57
C ASP A 602 -4.76 -8.31 -19.00
N GLY A 603 -3.80 -8.75 -19.81
CA GLY A 603 -4.04 -9.11 -21.21
C GLY A 603 -4.23 -7.92 -22.16
N TYR A 604 -3.96 -6.68 -21.73
CA TYR A 604 -4.15 -5.50 -22.58
C TYR A 604 -3.31 -5.52 -23.86
N ARG A 605 -3.97 -5.31 -25.00
CA ARG A 605 -3.36 -5.24 -26.33
C ARG A 605 -3.05 -3.79 -26.70
N ASN A 606 -1.76 -3.47 -26.73
CA ASN A 606 -1.27 -2.16 -27.09
C ASN A 606 -1.68 -1.77 -28.51
N GLY A 607 -2.28 -0.58 -28.63
CA GLY A 607 -2.75 -0.04 -29.90
C GLY A 607 -4.13 -0.52 -30.35
N PHE A 608 -4.76 -1.46 -29.65
CA PHE A 608 -6.10 -1.98 -29.99
C PHE A 608 -7.17 -1.62 -28.95
N GLY A 609 -6.79 -1.45 -27.68
CA GLY A 609 -7.76 -1.19 -26.60
C GLY A 609 -8.63 -2.40 -26.27
N THR A 610 -8.06 -3.61 -26.33
CA THR A 610 -8.72 -4.89 -26.03
C THR A 610 -7.96 -5.67 -24.97
N LEU A 611 -8.61 -6.67 -24.35
CA LEU A 611 -8.02 -7.63 -23.42
C LEU A 611 -8.01 -9.02 -24.04
N SER A 612 -6.84 -9.64 -24.15
CA SER A 612 -6.72 -11.02 -24.60
C SER A 612 -6.93 -12.00 -23.45
N ALA A 613 -7.84 -12.96 -23.64
CA ALA A 613 -8.06 -14.07 -22.73
C ALA A 613 -8.36 -15.35 -23.51
N GLY A 614 -7.50 -16.38 -23.37
CA GLY A 614 -7.62 -17.67 -24.04
C GLY A 614 -7.81 -17.59 -25.55
N GLY A 615 -7.23 -16.57 -26.18
CA GLY A 615 -7.29 -16.32 -27.62
C GLY A 615 -8.52 -15.53 -28.10
N TYR A 616 -9.43 -15.16 -27.21
CA TYR A 616 -10.47 -14.15 -27.45
C TYR A 616 -9.93 -12.75 -27.11
N ASP A 617 -10.38 -11.74 -27.84
CA ASP A 617 -10.13 -10.33 -27.52
C ASP A 617 -11.44 -9.67 -27.05
N TYR A 618 -11.43 -9.14 -25.82
CA TYR A 618 -12.54 -8.41 -25.21
C TYR A 618 -12.34 -6.92 -25.35
N MET A 619 -13.32 -6.21 -25.87
CA MET A 619 -13.32 -4.74 -25.96
C MET A 619 -14.38 -4.16 -25.04
N LEU A 620 -14.14 -2.95 -24.53
CA LEU A 620 -15.16 -2.21 -23.78
C LEU A 620 -16.12 -1.52 -24.77
N ALA A 621 -17.41 -1.82 -24.68
CA ALA A 621 -18.44 -1.27 -25.56
C ALA A 621 -19.64 -0.76 -24.76
N ARG A 622 -20.03 0.50 -25.01
CA ARG A 622 -21.29 1.08 -24.52
C ARG A 622 -22.45 0.48 -25.29
N GLY A 623 -23.50 0.04 -24.60
CA GLY A 623 -24.63 -0.68 -25.18
C GLY A 623 -24.39 -2.17 -25.41
N GLY A 624 -23.14 -2.64 -25.34
CA GLY A 624 -22.80 -4.03 -25.68
C GLY A 624 -23.24 -4.38 -27.10
N GLN A 625 -23.63 -5.64 -27.32
CA GLN A 625 -24.23 -6.10 -28.58
C GLN A 625 -25.75 -6.24 -28.41
N GLY A 626 -26.45 -5.10 -28.48
CA GLY A 626 -27.91 -5.05 -28.29
C GLY A 626 -28.37 -5.07 -26.82
N GLY A 627 -27.47 -4.73 -25.89
CA GLY A 627 -27.78 -4.49 -24.48
C GLY A 627 -28.40 -3.11 -24.24
N ARG A 628 -28.43 -2.67 -22.98
CA ARG A 628 -28.96 -1.35 -22.61
C ARG A 628 -28.01 -0.26 -23.08
N ALA A 629 -28.53 0.73 -23.81
CA ALA A 629 -27.74 1.77 -24.46
C ALA A 629 -26.78 2.52 -23.52
N GLU A 630 -27.14 2.70 -22.26
CA GLU A 630 -26.37 3.45 -21.25
C GLU A 630 -25.36 2.60 -20.46
N ASP A 631 -25.45 1.27 -20.56
CA ASP A 631 -24.55 0.34 -19.86
C ASP A 631 -23.24 0.13 -20.62
N TRP A 632 -22.21 -0.34 -19.94
CA TRP A 632 -20.93 -0.68 -20.55
C TRP A 632 -20.55 -2.14 -20.29
N TYR A 633 -20.17 -2.82 -21.37
CA TYR A 633 -19.91 -4.25 -21.37
C TYR A 633 -18.52 -4.57 -21.93
N LEU A 634 -17.89 -5.61 -21.40
CA LEU A 634 -16.77 -6.26 -22.08
C LEU A 634 -17.33 -7.25 -23.11
N VAL A 635 -17.07 -7.02 -24.39
CA VAL A 635 -17.60 -7.80 -25.50
C VAL A 635 -16.47 -8.52 -26.23
N SER A 636 -16.64 -9.83 -26.45
CA SER A 636 -15.82 -10.67 -27.33
C SER A 636 -16.69 -11.14 -28.50
N THR A 637 -16.30 -10.85 -29.74
CA THR A 637 -17.12 -11.20 -30.93
C THR A 637 -16.56 -12.40 -31.69
N ALA A 638 -17.40 -13.36 -32.14
CA ALA A 638 -17.16 -14.19 -33.34
C ALA A 638 -18.34 -15.10 -33.84
N LYS A 639 -18.91 -14.81 -35.04
CA LYS A 639 -19.22 -15.71 -36.21
C LYS A 639 -20.52 -15.32 -36.98
N PRO A 640 -20.49 -15.11 -38.32
CA PRO A 640 -21.67 -15.24 -39.20
C PRO A 640 -21.97 -16.69 -39.57
N GLU A 641 -23.26 -17.02 -39.73
CA GLU A 641 -23.79 -18.34 -40.12
C GLU A 641 -23.19 -18.91 -41.43
N PRO A 642 -23.20 -20.26 -41.62
CA PRO A 642 -22.76 -20.90 -42.86
C PRO A 642 -23.64 -20.50 -44.06
N PRO A 643 -23.08 -20.41 -45.29
CA PRO A 643 -23.90 -20.29 -46.49
C PRO A 643 -24.76 -21.55 -46.67
N ILE A 644 -26.05 -21.33 -46.88
CA ILE A 644 -27.00 -22.37 -47.32
C ILE A 644 -26.47 -22.98 -48.64
N PRO A 645 -26.43 -24.32 -48.80
CA PRO A 645 -26.03 -24.93 -50.07
C PRO A 645 -26.92 -24.46 -51.22
N PRO A 646 -26.38 -24.24 -52.44
CA PRO A 646 -27.21 -23.86 -53.57
C PRO A 646 -28.24 -24.95 -53.87
N ALA A 647 -29.52 -24.58 -53.85
CA ALA A 647 -30.58 -25.42 -54.40
C ALA A 647 -30.36 -25.58 -55.92
N PRO A 648 -30.66 -26.75 -56.53
CA PRO A 648 -30.54 -26.93 -57.97
C PRO A 648 -31.55 -26.04 -58.69
N ALA A 649 -31.11 -25.41 -59.78
CA ALA A 649 -31.98 -24.62 -60.65
C ALA A 649 -33.10 -25.49 -61.27
N PRO A 650 -34.30 -24.92 -61.38
CA PRO A 650 -35.06 -24.99 -62.63
C PRO A 650 -35.32 -23.58 -63.17
N GLY A 651 -35.29 -23.46 -64.49
CA GLY A 651 -35.15 -22.19 -65.20
C GLY A 651 -36.40 -21.31 -65.30
N GLY A 652 -36.18 -20.16 -65.94
CA GLY A 652 -37.12 -19.56 -66.90
C GLY A 652 -38.00 -18.41 -66.42
N ASP A 653 -37.66 -17.23 -66.95
CA ASP A 653 -38.53 -16.12 -67.38
C ASP A 653 -39.20 -15.18 -66.34
N GLY A 654 -38.86 -13.88 -66.48
CA GLY A 654 -39.88 -12.83 -66.57
C GLY A 654 -39.91 -11.75 -65.48
N GLY A 655 -39.71 -10.49 -65.88
CA GLY A 655 -40.49 -9.36 -65.34
C GLY A 655 -39.80 -8.31 -64.47
N ASP A 656 -39.40 -7.22 -65.14
CA ASP A 656 -39.41 -5.78 -64.82
C ASP A 656 -39.74 -5.23 -63.39
N GLY A 657 -38.99 -4.18 -63.02
CA GLY A 657 -39.53 -2.97 -62.36
C GLY A 657 -39.29 -2.77 -60.86
N GLY A 658 -38.61 -1.67 -60.49
CA GLY A 658 -38.99 -0.87 -59.32
C GLY A 658 -37.90 -0.49 -58.30
N ASP A 659 -37.57 0.80 -58.30
CA ASP A 659 -37.13 1.68 -57.20
C ASP A 659 -35.82 1.42 -56.43
N GLU A 660 -34.85 2.29 -56.75
CA GLU A 660 -33.85 2.80 -55.83
C GLU A 660 -34.52 3.44 -54.60
N SER A 661 -34.38 2.82 -53.43
CA SER A 661 -34.53 3.52 -52.15
C SER A 661 -33.31 3.26 -51.27
N SER A 662 -32.69 4.35 -50.86
CA SER A 662 -31.49 4.42 -50.03
C SER A 662 -31.75 3.85 -48.64
N ILE A 663 -31.28 2.62 -48.39
CA ILE A 663 -31.20 2.05 -47.04
C ILE A 663 -29.87 2.47 -46.41
N GLY A 664 -29.98 3.01 -45.19
CA GLY A 664 -28.88 3.47 -44.37
C GLY A 664 -27.81 2.39 -44.15
N LYS A 665 -26.58 2.89 -44.01
CA LYS A 665 -25.35 2.13 -43.80
C LYS A 665 -25.48 1.18 -42.59
N GLU A 666 -25.80 -0.08 -42.86
CA GLU A 666 -25.74 -1.15 -41.87
C GLU A 666 -24.26 -1.45 -41.59
N THR A 667 -23.77 -0.98 -40.45
CA THR A 667 -22.43 -1.32 -39.95
C THR A 667 -22.49 -2.73 -39.38
N THR A 668 -22.24 -3.75 -40.21
CA THR A 668 -22.07 -5.13 -39.77
C THR A 668 -20.85 -5.23 -38.85
N PRO A 669 -20.95 -5.66 -37.58
CA PRO A 669 -19.76 -6.00 -36.79
C PRO A 669 -19.13 -7.31 -37.29
N PRO A 670 -17.79 -7.43 -37.30
CA PRO A 670 -17.06 -8.23 -38.30
C PRO A 670 -16.55 -9.58 -37.77
N LEU A 671 -15.99 -10.37 -38.71
CA LEU A 671 -14.99 -11.45 -38.61
C LEU A 671 -14.56 -11.99 -37.23
N LEU A 672 -14.40 -13.31 -37.15
CA LEU A 672 -13.80 -14.08 -36.05
C LEU A 672 -12.62 -13.33 -35.37
N ALA A 673 -12.80 -12.77 -34.17
CA ALA A 673 -11.76 -12.02 -33.46
C ALA A 673 -10.83 -12.99 -32.69
N ILE A 674 -10.05 -13.77 -33.44
CA ILE A 674 -9.03 -14.67 -32.88
C ILE A 674 -7.69 -13.94 -32.86
N ALA A 675 -7.09 -13.91 -31.67
CA ALA A 675 -5.76 -13.36 -31.42
C ALA A 675 -4.67 -14.01 -32.32
N PRO A 676 -3.67 -13.26 -32.82
CA PRO A 676 -2.59 -13.80 -33.66
C PRO A 676 -1.53 -14.63 -32.89
N GLU A 677 -1.47 -14.53 -31.56
CA GLU A 677 -0.43 -15.17 -30.74
C GLU A 677 -0.36 -16.70 -30.86
N PRO A 678 -1.47 -17.47 -30.84
CA PRO A 678 -1.44 -18.92 -31.05
C PRO A 678 -0.73 -19.33 -32.35
N ASP A 679 -0.90 -18.55 -33.41
CA ASP A 679 -0.26 -18.78 -34.70
C ASP A 679 1.28 -18.65 -34.59
N ALA A 680 1.77 -17.68 -33.81
CA ALA A 680 3.20 -17.46 -33.60
C ALA A 680 3.85 -18.57 -32.75
N TYR A 681 3.16 -19.07 -31.72
CA TYR A 681 3.62 -20.24 -30.95
C TYR A 681 3.74 -21.47 -31.86
N LEU A 682 2.72 -21.75 -32.67
CA LEU A 682 2.72 -22.90 -33.58
C LEU A 682 3.75 -22.76 -34.71
N ALA A 683 3.99 -21.54 -35.21
CA ALA A 683 5.03 -21.29 -36.21
C ALA A 683 6.44 -21.48 -35.64
N ASN A 684 6.69 -21.15 -34.36
CA ASN A 684 7.96 -21.46 -33.70
C ASN A 684 8.15 -22.98 -33.54
N ALA A 685 7.09 -23.71 -33.15
CA ALA A 685 7.11 -25.16 -33.04
C ALA A 685 7.39 -25.83 -34.40
N ASP A 686 6.74 -25.37 -35.47
CA ASP A 686 7.00 -25.85 -36.84
C ASP A 686 8.44 -25.60 -37.27
N ALA A 687 8.91 -24.37 -37.09
CA ALA A 687 10.28 -24.00 -37.41
C ALA A 687 11.29 -24.87 -36.66
N ALA A 688 11.13 -25.10 -35.35
CA ALA A 688 12.00 -25.97 -34.56
C ALA A 688 12.00 -27.42 -35.07
N ALA A 689 10.82 -27.99 -35.33
CA ALA A 689 10.66 -29.38 -35.76
C ALA A 689 11.24 -29.65 -37.16
N MET A 690 11.24 -28.64 -38.04
CA MET A 690 11.72 -28.74 -39.42
C MET A 690 13.18 -28.29 -39.60
N MET A 691 13.74 -27.53 -38.65
CA MET A 691 15.04 -26.84 -38.80
C MET A 691 16.21 -27.78 -39.12
N ALA A 692 16.25 -28.94 -38.48
CA ALA A 692 17.33 -29.90 -38.61
C ALA A 692 17.22 -30.77 -39.88
N ILE A 693 16.09 -30.75 -40.58
CA ILE A 693 15.82 -31.66 -41.69
C ILE A 693 16.71 -31.32 -42.89
N HIS A 694 17.47 -32.32 -43.34
CA HIS A 694 18.35 -32.19 -44.49
C HIS A 694 18.52 -33.51 -45.26
N THR A 695 18.97 -33.39 -46.50
CA THR A 695 19.27 -34.51 -47.39
C THR A 695 20.76 -34.82 -47.43
N LEU A 696 21.12 -36.03 -47.88
CA LEU A 696 22.52 -36.40 -48.10
C LEU A 696 23.22 -35.36 -48.99
N HIS A 697 22.62 -34.94 -50.11
CA HIS A 697 23.23 -34.00 -51.07
C HIS A 697 23.31 -32.55 -50.61
N GLN A 698 22.73 -32.22 -49.46
CA GLN A 698 22.97 -30.93 -48.83
C GLN A 698 24.19 -30.94 -47.88
N ARG A 699 24.66 -32.14 -47.51
CA ARG A 699 25.84 -32.38 -46.66
C ARG A 699 27.04 -32.84 -47.48
N GLU A 700 26.78 -33.76 -48.40
CA GLU A 700 27.75 -34.46 -49.20
C GLU A 700 27.72 -33.96 -50.64
N ASP A 701 28.88 -33.98 -51.25
CA ASP A 701 29.03 -33.68 -52.66
C ASP A 701 30.02 -34.72 -53.24
N ARG A 702 29.53 -35.62 -54.08
CA ARG A 702 30.29 -36.80 -54.56
C ARG A 702 31.34 -36.37 -55.59
N SER A 703 32.62 -36.68 -55.38
CA SER A 703 33.71 -36.34 -56.32
C SER A 703 34.32 -37.58 -56.96
N LEU A 704 34.82 -37.46 -58.20
CA LEU A 704 35.38 -38.56 -58.99
C LEU A 704 36.72 -39.13 -58.53
N ARG A 705 37.26 -38.68 -57.39
CA ARG A 705 38.55 -39.19 -56.93
C ARG A 705 38.42 -40.60 -56.35
N SER A 706 38.47 -41.57 -57.27
CA SER A 706 39.10 -42.86 -57.05
C SER A 706 40.53 -42.60 -56.59
N ALA A 707 40.79 -42.73 -55.29
CA ALA A 707 42.15 -42.95 -54.83
C ALA A 707 42.56 -44.33 -55.35
N SER A 708 43.41 -44.34 -56.37
CA SER A 708 44.05 -45.53 -56.94
C SER A 708 45.15 -46.10 -56.02
N GLY A 709 44.97 -46.04 -54.70
CA GLY A 709 45.89 -46.55 -53.70
C GLY A 709 45.16 -47.17 -52.50
N ALA A 710 45.86 -48.04 -51.78
CA ALA A 710 45.33 -48.74 -50.60
C ALA A 710 44.69 -47.75 -49.59
N PRO A 711 43.62 -48.15 -48.88
CA PRO A 711 42.95 -47.31 -47.89
C PRO A 711 43.97 -46.73 -46.90
N ARG A 712 44.07 -45.40 -46.79
CA ARG A 712 44.82 -44.78 -45.68
C ARG A 712 43.89 -44.67 -44.47
N PRO A 713 44.39 -44.86 -43.23
CA PRO A 713 43.56 -44.79 -42.02
C PRO A 713 42.86 -43.45 -41.74
N LEU A 714 43.22 -42.38 -42.48
CA LEU A 714 42.73 -41.02 -42.31
C LEU A 714 42.36 -40.44 -43.69
N ASP A 715 41.19 -40.80 -44.20
CA ASP A 715 40.55 -40.15 -45.37
C ASP A 715 39.25 -39.50 -44.86
N GLY A 716 39.36 -38.22 -44.52
CA GLY A 716 38.32 -37.47 -43.81
C GLY A 716 37.88 -36.24 -44.59
N ALA A 717 36.73 -35.69 -44.21
CA ALA A 717 36.25 -34.45 -44.78
C ALA A 717 35.47 -33.62 -43.77
N ALA A 718 35.68 -32.32 -43.79
CA ALA A 718 34.90 -31.35 -43.05
C ALA A 718 34.02 -30.59 -44.03
N TRP A 719 32.78 -30.35 -43.65
CA TRP A 719 31.81 -29.64 -44.46
C TRP A 719 31.09 -28.58 -43.64
N LEU A 720 30.69 -27.53 -44.32
CA LEU A 720 29.95 -26.40 -43.78
C LEU A 720 28.87 -26.03 -44.79
N ARG A 721 27.64 -25.82 -44.34
CA ARG A 721 26.58 -25.18 -45.12
C ARG A 721 25.95 -24.03 -44.36
N ALA A 722 25.59 -23.00 -45.09
CA ALA A 722 24.74 -21.91 -44.64
C ALA A 722 23.49 -21.88 -45.53
N GLU A 723 22.33 -21.70 -44.92
CA GLU A 723 21.06 -21.64 -45.63
C GLU A 723 20.22 -20.47 -45.10
N GLY A 724 19.58 -19.76 -46.01
CA GLY A 724 18.54 -18.78 -45.72
C GLY A 724 17.22 -19.20 -46.37
N GLN A 725 16.11 -18.98 -45.67
CA GLN A 725 14.78 -19.31 -46.18
C GLN A 725 13.78 -18.19 -45.89
N PHE A 726 12.85 -17.98 -46.83
CA PHE A 726 11.67 -17.14 -46.65
C PHE A 726 10.43 -18.01 -46.80
N THR A 727 9.54 -17.96 -45.81
CA THR A 727 8.28 -18.71 -45.79
C THR A 727 7.11 -17.74 -45.88
N SER A 728 6.09 -18.05 -46.67
CA SER A 728 4.85 -17.29 -46.75
C SER A 728 3.66 -18.24 -46.79
N MET A 729 2.65 -17.96 -45.97
CA MET A 729 1.39 -18.69 -45.90
C MET A 729 0.24 -17.70 -45.69
N SER A 730 -0.86 -17.81 -46.46
CA SER A 730 -2.01 -16.89 -46.36
C SER A 730 -3.34 -17.60 -46.53
N GLY A 731 -4.35 -17.37 -45.70
CA GLY A 731 -5.65 -18.03 -45.89
C GLY A 731 -6.54 -17.96 -44.64
N GLY A 732 -7.86 -18.01 -44.82
CA GLY A 732 -8.82 -18.02 -43.70
C GLY A 732 -8.69 -16.83 -42.74
N ASN A 733 -8.45 -15.63 -43.27
CA ASN A 733 -8.18 -14.39 -42.50
C ASN A 733 -6.95 -14.49 -41.58
N ARG A 734 -5.91 -15.22 -42.01
CA ARG A 734 -4.59 -15.21 -41.38
C ARG A 734 -3.50 -15.03 -42.43
N GLY A 735 -2.42 -14.38 -42.04
CA GLY A 735 -1.15 -14.38 -42.78
C GLY A 735 -0.03 -14.81 -41.86
N VAL A 736 0.86 -15.70 -42.31
CA VAL A 736 2.06 -16.10 -41.59
C VAL A 736 3.24 -15.96 -42.55
N SER A 737 4.20 -15.13 -42.19
CA SER A 737 5.45 -14.98 -42.93
C SER A 737 6.63 -15.30 -42.02
N GLY A 738 7.75 -15.73 -42.59
CA GLY A 738 8.92 -16.09 -41.80
C GLY A 738 10.23 -15.96 -42.56
N ASN A 739 11.29 -15.73 -41.79
CA ASN A 739 12.66 -15.66 -42.26
C ASN A 739 13.53 -16.55 -41.39
N GLY A 740 14.07 -17.61 -41.98
CA GLY A 740 14.94 -18.59 -41.34
C GLY A 740 16.37 -18.49 -41.84
N ARG A 741 17.32 -18.77 -40.95
CA ARG A 741 18.74 -18.88 -41.25
C ARG A 741 19.37 -19.98 -40.42
N LEU A 742 20.26 -20.75 -41.02
CA LEU A 742 21.03 -21.76 -40.30
C LEU A 742 22.47 -21.84 -40.80
N VAL A 743 23.33 -22.27 -39.89
CA VAL A 743 24.69 -22.72 -40.16
C VAL A 743 24.81 -24.14 -39.64
N HIS A 744 25.21 -25.05 -40.50
CA HIS A 744 25.29 -26.48 -40.22
C HIS A 744 26.65 -26.99 -40.67
N ALA A 745 27.39 -27.64 -39.78
CA ALA A 745 28.72 -28.13 -40.06
C ALA A 745 28.89 -29.55 -39.52
N GLY A 746 29.82 -30.28 -40.10
CA GLY A 746 30.17 -31.61 -39.61
C GLY A 746 31.47 -32.12 -40.21
N ALA A 747 31.89 -33.28 -39.73
CA ALA A 747 33.07 -33.96 -40.21
C ALA A 747 32.87 -35.46 -40.30
N ASP A 748 33.37 -36.05 -41.38
CA ASP A 748 33.53 -37.49 -41.55
C ASP A 748 34.66 -37.95 -40.61
N LEU A 749 34.34 -38.78 -39.63
CA LEU A 749 35.26 -39.24 -38.58
C LEU A 749 35.85 -40.61 -38.88
N LEU A 750 35.03 -41.52 -39.41
CA LEU A 750 35.41 -42.91 -39.67
C LEU A 750 34.97 -43.31 -41.07
N ARG A 751 35.81 -44.12 -41.74
CA ARG A 751 35.51 -44.74 -43.02
C ARG A 751 35.81 -46.24 -42.96
N PHE A 752 34.88 -47.05 -43.42
CA PHE A 752 35.00 -48.49 -43.52
C PHE A 752 34.77 -48.95 -44.96
N ASP A 753 35.50 -49.98 -45.40
CA ASP A 753 35.18 -50.71 -46.63
C ASP A 753 34.12 -51.76 -46.31
N ASP A 754 33.15 -51.97 -47.20
CA ASP A 754 32.10 -52.99 -46.98
C ASP A 754 32.52 -54.41 -47.43
N GLY A 755 33.74 -54.55 -47.96
CA GLY A 755 34.32 -55.81 -48.43
C GLY A 755 33.78 -56.28 -49.78
N ARG A 756 32.86 -55.55 -50.40
CA ARG A 756 32.20 -55.88 -51.67
C ARG A 756 32.34 -54.80 -52.73
N GLY A 757 33.21 -53.81 -52.46
CA GLY A 757 33.50 -52.70 -53.36
C GLY A 757 32.76 -51.40 -53.01
N GLY A 758 32.01 -51.34 -51.91
CA GLY A 758 31.38 -50.14 -51.36
C GLY A 758 32.11 -49.58 -50.13
N SER A 759 31.54 -48.56 -49.50
CA SER A 759 32.11 -47.96 -48.28
C SER A 759 31.07 -47.33 -47.36
N ILE A 760 31.37 -47.34 -46.06
CA ILE A 760 30.58 -46.68 -45.00
C ILE A 760 31.36 -45.49 -44.47
N ARG A 761 30.70 -44.35 -44.28
CA ARG A 761 31.23 -43.15 -43.61
C ARG A 761 30.41 -42.88 -42.36
N VAL A 762 31.05 -42.53 -41.26
CA VAL A 762 30.39 -42.09 -40.02
C VAL A 762 30.96 -40.75 -39.62
N GLY A 763 30.09 -39.82 -39.25
CA GLY A 763 30.49 -38.47 -38.86
C GLY A 763 29.64 -37.87 -37.75
N ALA A 764 30.12 -36.75 -37.23
CA ALA A 764 29.41 -35.92 -36.27
C ALA A 764 29.09 -34.57 -36.89
N MET A 765 27.99 -33.97 -36.43
CA MET A 765 27.51 -32.70 -36.95
C MET A 765 26.88 -31.84 -35.86
N GLY A 766 26.91 -30.53 -36.10
CA GLY A 766 26.29 -29.53 -35.24
C GLY A 766 25.70 -28.41 -36.08
N MET A 767 24.55 -27.92 -35.66
CA MET A 767 23.83 -26.84 -36.34
C MET A 767 23.48 -25.74 -35.33
N TYR A 768 23.58 -24.50 -35.76
CA TYR A 768 22.86 -23.39 -35.17
C TYR A 768 21.83 -22.88 -36.18
N GLY A 769 20.61 -22.68 -35.74
CA GLY A 769 19.56 -22.13 -36.59
C GLY A 769 18.68 -21.15 -35.83
N SER A 770 18.11 -20.21 -36.57
CA SER A 770 17.15 -19.25 -36.04
C SER A 770 16.09 -18.94 -37.08
N GLN A 771 14.86 -18.78 -36.65
CA GLN A 771 13.75 -18.35 -37.48
C GLN A 771 12.93 -17.31 -36.75
N THR A 772 12.56 -16.24 -37.46
CA THR A 772 11.60 -15.23 -37.02
C THR A 772 10.36 -15.34 -37.88
N ASN A 773 9.20 -15.40 -37.26
CA ASN A 773 7.90 -15.50 -37.90
C ASN A 773 7.02 -14.32 -37.49
N TRP A 774 6.17 -13.85 -38.39
CA TRP A 774 5.12 -12.86 -38.13
C TRP A 774 3.79 -13.47 -38.50
N SER A 775 2.91 -13.58 -37.51
CA SER A 775 1.53 -14.01 -37.69
C SER A 775 0.62 -12.81 -37.58
N THR A 776 -0.26 -12.64 -38.55
CA THR A 776 -1.17 -11.49 -38.68
C THR A 776 -2.61 -11.96 -38.76
N ARG A 777 -3.49 -11.32 -37.98
CA ARG A 777 -4.95 -11.51 -37.97
C ARG A 777 -5.64 -10.13 -38.00
N PRO A 778 -6.71 -9.93 -38.78
CA PRO A 778 -7.52 -8.73 -38.69
C PRO A 778 -8.32 -8.75 -37.39
N LEU A 779 -8.15 -7.73 -36.54
CA LEU A 779 -8.91 -7.54 -35.30
C LEU A 779 -9.60 -6.17 -35.30
N TRP A 780 -10.67 -6.06 -34.52
CA TRP A 780 -11.27 -4.76 -34.24
C TRP A 780 -10.35 -3.93 -33.36
N ASN A 781 -10.00 -2.75 -33.85
CA ASN A 781 -9.27 -1.74 -33.09
C ASN A 781 -10.28 -0.79 -32.46
N ALA A 782 -10.48 -0.91 -31.14
CA ALA A 782 -11.43 -0.08 -30.41
C ALA A 782 -10.97 1.38 -30.31
N ILE A 783 -9.67 1.64 -30.41
CA ILE A 783 -9.11 3.00 -30.39
C ILE A 783 -9.38 3.71 -31.73
N GLU A 784 -9.11 3.02 -32.85
CA GLU A 784 -9.26 3.60 -34.19
C GLU A 784 -10.65 3.39 -34.81
N GLN A 785 -11.53 2.63 -34.15
CA GLN A 785 -12.89 2.33 -34.59
C GLN A 785 -12.93 1.70 -36.00
N ARG A 786 -11.99 0.80 -36.30
CA ARG A 786 -11.89 0.09 -37.58
C ARG A 786 -11.20 -1.26 -37.42
N ILE A 787 -11.36 -2.14 -38.41
CA ILE A 787 -10.54 -3.36 -38.51
C ILE A 787 -9.11 -2.99 -38.88
N THR A 788 -8.14 -3.53 -38.12
CA THR A 788 -6.71 -3.40 -38.37
C THR A 788 -6.01 -4.73 -38.15
N ASP A 789 -4.88 -4.91 -38.83
CA ASP A 789 -4.07 -6.11 -38.68
C ASP A 789 -3.30 -6.10 -37.36
N ALA A 790 -3.61 -7.07 -36.50
CA ALA A 790 -2.82 -7.37 -35.31
C ALA A 790 -1.73 -8.38 -35.67
N THR A 791 -0.49 -8.09 -35.30
CA THR A 791 0.66 -8.96 -35.56
C THR A 791 1.27 -9.50 -34.27
N ALA A 792 1.52 -10.80 -34.24
CA ALA A 792 2.37 -11.49 -33.26
C ALA A 792 3.68 -11.92 -33.92
N ARG A 793 4.80 -11.51 -33.33
CA ARG A 793 6.15 -11.88 -33.75
C ARG A 793 6.63 -13.06 -32.92
N GLY A 794 6.81 -14.21 -33.56
CA GLY A 794 7.47 -15.38 -33.00
C GLY A 794 8.95 -15.39 -33.37
N SER A 795 9.82 -15.84 -32.47
CA SER A 795 11.17 -16.25 -32.83
C SER A 795 11.58 -17.54 -32.14
N VAL A 796 12.34 -18.35 -32.84
CA VAL A 796 12.98 -19.55 -32.34
C VAL A 796 14.45 -19.55 -32.75
N ALA A 797 15.34 -19.86 -31.81
CA ALA A 797 16.76 -20.03 -32.10
C ALA A 797 17.35 -21.11 -31.21
N GLY A 798 18.25 -21.92 -31.76
CA GLY A 798 18.78 -23.05 -31.02
C GLY A 798 19.94 -23.76 -31.68
N TYR A 799 20.45 -24.71 -30.93
CA TYR A 799 21.56 -25.56 -31.34
C TYR A 799 21.07 -27.00 -31.49
N ASN A 800 21.55 -27.68 -32.52
CA ASN A 800 21.37 -29.11 -32.68
C ASN A 800 22.74 -29.80 -32.70
N VAL A 801 22.81 -30.99 -32.13
CA VAL A 801 24.00 -31.85 -32.16
C VAL A 801 23.58 -33.24 -32.61
N GLY A 802 24.40 -33.90 -33.43
CA GLY A 802 24.01 -35.18 -34.00
C GLY A 802 25.14 -35.98 -34.62
N LEU A 803 24.77 -37.18 -35.06
CA LEU A 803 25.62 -38.15 -35.74
C LEU A 803 24.97 -38.57 -37.05
N TYR A 804 25.79 -38.92 -38.04
CA TYR A 804 25.33 -39.45 -39.32
C TYR A 804 26.19 -40.63 -39.79
N GLY A 805 25.60 -41.47 -40.64
CA GLY A 805 26.25 -42.60 -41.28
C GLY A 805 25.76 -42.77 -42.72
N THR A 806 26.67 -42.96 -43.67
CA THR A 806 26.34 -43.13 -45.09
C THR A 806 27.03 -44.36 -45.66
N TRP A 807 26.26 -45.28 -46.24
CA TRP A 807 26.77 -46.41 -47.02
C TRP A 807 26.61 -46.13 -48.51
N TYR A 808 27.68 -46.38 -49.28
CA TYR A 808 27.70 -46.37 -50.74
C TYR A 808 28.01 -47.77 -51.24
N GLY A 809 27.16 -48.35 -52.09
CA GLY A 809 27.32 -49.74 -52.56
C GLY A 809 28.35 -49.94 -53.67
N ASN A 810 28.84 -48.85 -54.29
CA ASN A 810 29.84 -48.90 -55.37
C ASN A 810 31.10 -48.12 -55.01
N ARG A 811 32.22 -48.54 -55.61
CA ARG A 811 33.53 -47.88 -55.45
C ARG A 811 33.53 -46.49 -56.06
N ASP A 812 32.85 -46.34 -57.20
CA ASP A 812 32.49 -45.04 -57.75
C ASP A 812 31.20 -44.55 -57.06
N ILE A 813 31.38 -43.71 -56.05
CA ILE A 813 30.29 -43.16 -55.23
C ILE A 813 29.30 -42.30 -56.04
N LEU A 814 29.63 -41.93 -57.29
CA LEU A 814 28.71 -41.23 -58.20
C LEU A 814 27.68 -42.15 -58.85
N SER A 815 27.83 -43.47 -58.73
CA SER A 815 26.93 -44.46 -59.34
C SER A 815 26.47 -45.49 -58.30
N GLY A 816 25.31 -46.10 -58.53
CA GLY A 816 24.81 -47.19 -57.68
C GLY A 816 24.04 -46.74 -56.45
N PRO A 817 23.72 -47.67 -55.54
CA PRO A 817 22.87 -47.42 -54.39
C PRO A 817 23.63 -46.70 -53.27
N TYR A 818 22.89 -45.92 -52.49
CA TYR A 818 23.34 -45.41 -51.19
C TYR A 818 22.23 -45.47 -50.15
N VAL A 819 22.63 -45.52 -48.88
CA VAL A 819 21.76 -45.30 -47.72
C VAL A 819 22.45 -44.31 -46.80
N ASP A 820 21.77 -43.24 -46.43
CA ASP A 820 22.20 -42.25 -45.43
C ASP A 820 21.25 -42.28 -44.23
N ALA A 821 21.80 -42.27 -43.02
CA ALA A 821 21.01 -42.22 -41.81
C ALA A 821 21.63 -41.19 -40.85
N TRP A 822 20.78 -40.41 -40.19
CA TRP A 822 21.24 -39.40 -39.24
C TRP A 822 20.27 -39.20 -38.08
N PHE A 823 20.81 -38.68 -36.97
CA PHE A 823 20.07 -38.35 -35.76
C PHE A 823 20.60 -37.04 -35.15
N MET A 824 19.70 -36.17 -34.68
CA MET A 824 20.02 -34.91 -34.01
C MET A 824 19.13 -34.67 -32.77
N TYR A 825 19.73 -34.14 -31.71
CA TYR A 825 19.03 -33.52 -30.59
C TYR A 825 19.12 -32.00 -30.70
N GLY A 826 17.99 -31.31 -30.60
CA GLY A 826 17.88 -29.86 -30.66
C GLY A 826 17.40 -29.24 -29.35
N ALA A 827 17.99 -28.13 -28.96
CA ALA A 827 17.52 -27.30 -27.84
C ALA A 827 17.36 -25.85 -28.29
N TYR A 828 16.18 -25.28 -28.04
CA TYR A 828 15.76 -23.98 -28.57
C TYR A 828 15.25 -23.04 -27.48
N ALA A 829 15.56 -21.76 -27.66
CA ALA A 829 14.91 -20.65 -26.98
C ALA A 829 13.87 -20.04 -27.93
N ASN A 830 12.68 -19.81 -27.42
CA ASN A 830 11.55 -19.28 -28.16
C ASN A 830 11.06 -18.00 -27.48
N SER A 831 10.55 -17.06 -28.27
CA SER A 831 9.79 -15.93 -27.76
C SER A 831 8.62 -15.60 -28.67
N VAL A 832 7.56 -15.06 -28.08
CA VAL A 832 6.37 -14.54 -28.77
C VAL A 832 6.06 -13.17 -28.17
N GLY A 833 5.83 -12.16 -29.00
CA GLY A 833 5.41 -10.84 -28.54
C GLY A 833 4.82 -10.01 -29.68
N GLY A 834 4.52 -8.74 -29.43
CA GLY A 834 4.00 -7.84 -30.45
C GLY A 834 3.05 -6.83 -29.83
N SER A 835 1.76 -6.98 -30.12
CA SER A 835 0.73 -6.13 -29.53
C SER A 835 0.37 -6.54 -28.09
N LEU A 836 0.67 -7.77 -27.67
CA LEU A 836 0.78 -8.17 -26.27
C LEU A 836 2.21 -8.08 -25.75
N ALA A 837 2.36 -8.07 -24.42
CA ALA A 837 3.66 -8.20 -23.77
C ALA A 837 4.41 -9.46 -24.25
N ALA A 838 5.74 -9.45 -24.19
CA ALA A 838 6.54 -10.56 -24.66
C ALA A 838 6.53 -11.74 -23.67
N ASP A 839 6.43 -12.95 -24.22
CA ASP A 839 6.59 -14.23 -23.55
C ASP A 839 7.85 -14.96 -24.08
N SER A 840 8.47 -15.79 -23.23
CA SER A 840 9.64 -16.58 -23.59
C SER A 840 9.62 -17.96 -22.94
N TYR A 841 9.95 -18.99 -23.74
CA TYR A 841 9.91 -20.39 -23.30
C TYR A 841 10.99 -21.22 -24.01
N ARG A 842 11.23 -22.44 -23.50
CA ARG A 842 12.20 -23.38 -24.07
C ARG A 842 11.48 -24.54 -24.78
N SER A 843 12.09 -25.04 -25.84
CA SER A 843 11.63 -26.24 -26.53
C SER A 843 12.80 -27.12 -26.95
N ARG A 844 12.51 -28.38 -27.26
CA ARG A 844 13.50 -29.37 -27.70
C ARG A 844 12.96 -30.22 -28.85
N THR A 845 13.89 -30.74 -29.66
CA THR A 845 13.57 -31.72 -30.69
C THR A 845 14.46 -32.95 -30.61
N VAL A 846 13.90 -34.09 -31.03
CA VAL A 846 14.62 -35.32 -31.31
C VAL A 846 14.28 -35.72 -32.74
N THR A 847 15.22 -35.58 -33.66
CA THR A 847 14.97 -35.76 -35.09
C THR A 847 15.90 -36.83 -35.67
N GLY A 848 15.35 -37.76 -36.43
CA GLY A 848 16.12 -38.78 -37.15
C GLY A 848 15.62 -38.98 -38.56
N SER A 849 16.50 -39.43 -39.45
CA SER A 849 16.18 -39.66 -40.85
C SER A 849 16.91 -40.87 -41.42
N ILE A 850 16.27 -41.51 -42.39
CA ILE A 850 16.88 -42.47 -43.30
C ILE A 850 16.55 -42.09 -44.75
N GLU A 851 17.59 -41.94 -45.57
CA GLU A 851 17.51 -41.62 -46.99
C GLU A 851 18.15 -42.75 -47.80
N THR A 852 17.56 -43.09 -48.94
CA THR A 852 18.11 -44.05 -49.89
C THR A 852 17.94 -43.53 -51.30
N GLY A 853 18.85 -43.89 -52.18
CA GLY A 853 18.68 -43.60 -53.61
C GLY A 853 19.61 -44.42 -54.47
N TYR A 854 19.42 -44.34 -55.78
CA TYR A 854 20.20 -45.13 -56.74
C TYR A 854 20.60 -44.28 -57.93
N SER A 855 21.90 -44.01 -58.09
CA SER A 855 22.40 -43.20 -59.18
C SER A 855 22.64 -44.03 -60.45
N LEU A 856 21.87 -43.76 -61.50
CA LEU A 856 21.97 -44.38 -62.82
C LEU A 856 22.65 -43.44 -63.80
N ARG A 857 23.76 -43.85 -64.38
CA ARG A 857 24.39 -43.12 -65.49
C ARG A 857 23.55 -43.28 -66.75
N PHE A 858 23.15 -42.18 -67.37
CA PHE A 858 22.37 -42.20 -68.61
C PHE A 858 23.06 -41.51 -69.80
N TYR A 859 24.14 -40.75 -69.55
CA TYR A 859 24.91 -40.07 -70.59
C TYR A 859 26.39 -40.01 -70.27
N GLU A 860 27.24 -40.23 -71.27
CA GLU A 860 28.70 -40.08 -71.20
C GLU A 860 29.24 -39.62 -72.56
N ARG A 861 29.94 -38.49 -72.57
CA ARG A 861 30.63 -37.98 -73.77
C ARG A 861 31.86 -37.17 -73.37
N GLY A 862 33.03 -37.66 -73.77
CA GLY A 862 34.32 -37.06 -73.41
C GLY A 862 34.45 -36.92 -71.89
N ASP A 863 34.73 -35.70 -71.43
CA ASP A 863 34.93 -35.39 -70.02
C ASP A 863 33.64 -35.16 -69.22
N THR A 864 32.45 -35.42 -69.80
CA THR A 864 31.15 -35.17 -69.17
C THR A 864 30.33 -36.44 -68.99
N ARG A 865 29.82 -36.65 -67.77
CA ARG A 865 28.87 -37.72 -67.41
C ARG A 865 27.63 -37.13 -66.76
N PHE A 866 26.45 -37.66 -67.07
CA PHE A 866 25.21 -37.35 -66.35
C PHE A 866 24.56 -38.59 -65.76
N PHE A 867 23.91 -38.36 -64.62
CA PHE A 867 23.26 -39.35 -63.80
C PHE A 867 21.86 -38.90 -63.44
N VAL A 868 20.94 -39.86 -63.37
CA VAL A 868 19.60 -39.69 -62.80
C VAL A 868 19.54 -40.54 -61.53
N GLU A 869 19.11 -39.92 -60.44
CA GLU A 869 19.10 -40.51 -59.10
C GLU A 869 17.70 -40.37 -58.51
N PRO A 870 16.85 -41.41 -58.60
CA PRO A 870 15.68 -41.50 -57.74
C PRO A 870 16.10 -41.62 -56.27
N GLU A 871 15.38 -40.91 -55.40
CA GLU A 871 15.66 -40.74 -53.98
C GLU A 871 14.38 -40.92 -53.16
N ALA A 872 14.50 -41.53 -51.99
CA ALA A 872 13.44 -41.63 -51.00
C ALA A 872 14.00 -41.34 -49.60
N GLN A 873 13.29 -40.55 -48.79
CA GLN A 873 13.68 -40.23 -47.42
C GLN A 873 12.51 -40.38 -46.46
N LEU A 874 12.75 -40.92 -45.28
CA LEU A 874 11.82 -40.95 -44.15
C LEU A 874 12.46 -40.21 -42.98
N VAL A 875 11.75 -39.24 -42.42
CA VAL A 875 12.18 -38.42 -41.27
C VAL A 875 11.15 -38.55 -40.16
N VAL A 876 11.62 -38.69 -38.92
CA VAL A 876 10.80 -38.63 -37.71
C VAL A 876 11.33 -37.51 -36.82
N SER A 877 10.47 -36.59 -36.37
CA SER A 877 10.83 -35.45 -35.53
C SER A 877 9.88 -35.33 -34.34
N ASP A 878 10.37 -35.52 -33.11
CA ASP A 878 9.60 -35.31 -31.87
C ASP A 878 9.91 -33.92 -31.30
N TYR A 879 8.90 -33.04 -31.21
CA TYR A 879 8.98 -31.71 -30.62
C TYR A 879 8.30 -31.69 -29.25
N ARG A 880 8.91 -31.01 -28.27
CA ARG A 880 8.32 -30.78 -26.94
C ARG A 880 8.61 -29.38 -26.39
N ALA A 881 7.61 -28.77 -25.74
CA ALA A 881 7.73 -27.56 -24.92
C ALA A 881 6.82 -27.65 -23.68
N ASP A 882 7.26 -27.14 -22.55
CA ASP A 882 6.52 -27.23 -21.28
C ASP A 882 5.41 -26.17 -21.18
N ALA A 883 4.38 -26.46 -20.37
CA ALA A 883 3.30 -25.52 -20.06
C ALA A 883 3.83 -24.30 -19.29
N HIS A 884 3.29 -23.11 -19.57
CA HIS A 884 3.68 -21.86 -18.91
C HIS A 884 2.59 -20.80 -19.04
N ASP A 885 2.68 -19.76 -18.21
CA ASP A 885 1.74 -18.63 -18.26
C ASP A 885 2.24 -17.58 -19.26
N THR A 886 1.30 -17.01 -20.01
CA THR A 886 1.54 -15.99 -21.03
C THR A 886 0.65 -14.78 -20.75
N PRO A 887 0.91 -13.60 -21.35
CA PRO A 887 0.06 -12.43 -21.19
C PRO A 887 -1.42 -12.64 -21.59
N GLY A 888 -1.71 -13.59 -22.49
CA GLY A 888 -3.07 -13.90 -22.92
C GLY A 888 -3.75 -15.06 -22.17
N GLY A 889 -3.03 -15.74 -21.26
CA GLY A 889 -3.52 -16.96 -20.62
C GLY A 889 -2.45 -18.02 -20.37
N ARG A 890 -2.86 -19.15 -19.80
CA ARG A 890 -1.99 -20.31 -19.58
C ARG A 890 -1.92 -21.19 -20.82
N LEU A 891 -0.71 -21.40 -21.32
CA LEU A 891 -0.43 -22.30 -22.43
C LEU A 891 -0.13 -23.71 -21.90
N ASP A 892 -0.81 -24.71 -22.43
CA ASP A 892 -0.53 -26.11 -22.09
C ASP A 892 0.77 -26.60 -22.74
N GLY A 893 1.27 -27.73 -22.25
CA GLY A 893 2.46 -28.37 -22.83
C GLY A 893 2.23 -28.75 -24.28
N GLN A 894 3.16 -28.37 -25.15
CA GLN A 894 3.11 -28.67 -26.58
C GLN A 894 3.93 -29.93 -26.88
N GLY A 895 3.35 -30.87 -27.61
CA GLY A 895 4.02 -32.10 -28.05
C GLY A 895 3.52 -32.55 -29.41
N ALA A 896 4.44 -32.87 -30.32
CA ALA A 896 4.11 -33.39 -31.64
C ALA A 896 5.22 -34.34 -32.14
N THR A 897 4.84 -35.51 -32.64
CA THR A 897 5.75 -36.42 -33.35
C THR A 897 5.38 -36.42 -34.83
N ASP A 898 6.26 -35.84 -35.63
CA ASP A 898 6.09 -35.60 -37.06
C ASP A 898 6.77 -36.71 -37.87
N VAL A 899 6.05 -37.29 -38.84
CA VAL A 899 6.63 -38.23 -39.82
C VAL A 899 6.57 -37.59 -41.20
N LEU A 900 7.73 -37.40 -41.82
CA LEU A 900 7.87 -36.84 -43.16
C LEU A 900 8.45 -37.87 -44.12
N THR A 901 7.89 -37.94 -45.31
CA THR A 901 8.38 -38.74 -46.43
C THR A 901 8.77 -37.81 -47.58
N ARG A 902 9.93 -38.04 -48.21
CA ARG A 902 10.36 -37.40 -49.45
C ARG A 902 10.45 -38.46 -50.53
N LEU A 903 9.89 -38.19 -51.71
CA LEU A 903 10.25 -38.88 -52.94
C LEU A 903 10.84 -37.85 -53.90
N GLY A 904 12.03 -38.11 -54.41
CA GLY A 904 12.76 -37.17 -55.24
C GLY A 904 13.38 -37.81 -56.48
N VAL A 905 13.64 -36.98 -57.48
CA VAL A 905 14.52 -37.34 -58.60
C VAL A 905 15.53 -36.21 -58.78
N ARG A 906 16.80 -36.59 -58.71
CA ARG A 906 17.94 -35.70 -58.90
C ARG A 906 18.66 -36.03 -60.21
N VAL A 907 18.78 -35.06 -61.10
CA VAL A 907 19.62 -35.15 -62.29
C VAL A 907 20.89 -34.35 -62.03
N HIS A 908 22.05 -35.01 -62.10
CA HIS A 908 23.32 -34.36 -61.83
C HIS A 908 24.39 -34.72 -62.87
N GLY A 909 25.23 -33.75 -63.18
CA GLY A 909 26.34 -33.90 -64.11
C GLY A 909 27.69 -33.83 -63.41
N VAL A 910 28.72 -34.40 -64.04
CA VAL A 910 30.12 -34.16 -63.70
C VAL A 910 30.88 -33.86 -64.98
N THR A 911 31.47 -32.67 -65.07
CA THR A 911 32.33 -32.25 -66.18
C THR A 911 33.72 -31.96 -65.64
N ALA A 912 34.74 -32.65 -66.16
CA ALA A 912 36.12 -32.34 -65.82
C ALA A 912 36.52 -30.95 -66.38
N MET A 913 37.32 -30.22 -65.62
CA MET A 913 37.87 -28.91 -65.95
C MET A 913 39.40 -28.96 -65.94
N SER A 914 40.03 -27.92 -66.49
CA SER A 914 41.49 -27.80 -66.47
C SER A 914 42.08 -27.91 -65.05
N SER A 915 43.27 -28.49 -64.96
CA SER A 915 44.00 -28.73 -63.71
C SER A 915 43.35 -29.73 -62.74
N GLY A 916 42.57 -30.69 -63.25
CA GLY A 916 41.99 -31.77 -62.44
C GLY A 916 40.88 -31.31 -61.49
N ARG A 917 40.16 -30.25 -61.88
CA ARG A 917 38.97 -29.71 -61.21
C ARG A 917 37.70 -30.26 -61.87
N GLU A 918 36.56 -30.11 -61.20
CA GLU A 918 35.26 -30.59 -61.70
C GLU A 918 34.17 -29.53 -61.46
N LEU A 919 33.23 -29.43 -62.42
CA LEU A 919 31.96 -28.74 -62.27
C LEU A 919 30.82 -29.75 -62.25
N ARG A 920 29.91 -29.59 -61.29
CA ARG A 920 28.81 -30.52 -61.06
C ARG A 920 27.48 -29.77 -60.96
N PRO A 921 26.81 -29.52 -62.10
CA PRO A 921 25.47 -28.95 -62.09
C PRO A 921 24.44 -30.01 -61.67
N PHE A 922 23.35 -29.58 -61.04
CA PHE A 922 22.23 -30.46 -60.73
C PHE A 922 20.90 -29.72 -60.77
N ILE A 923 19.85 -30.51 -61.01
CA ILE A 923 18.46 -30.13 -60.78
C ILE A 923 17.78 -31.29 -60.04
N GLU A 924 16.89 -30.95 -59.12
CA GLU A 924 16.19 -31.91 -58.26
C GLU A 924 14.74 -31.50 -58.12
N ALA A 925 13.84 -32.47 -58.28
CA ALA A 925 12.42 -32.32 -58.02
C ALA A 925 12.04 -33.29 -56.89
N ASN A 926 11.37 -32.78 -55.87
CA ASN A 926 10.94 -33.54 -54.70
C ASN A 926 9.44 -33.36 -54.47
N TRP A 927 8.78 -34.44 -54.05
CA TRP A 927 7.50 -34.42 -53.38
C TRP A 927 7.71 -34.75 -51.92
N TRP A 928 7.32 -33.82 -51.04
CA TRP A 928 7.30 -34.00 -49.60
C TRP A 928 5.88 -34.28 -49.14
N HIS A 929 5.71 -35.38 -48.42
CA HIS A 929 4.51 -35.72 -47.69
C HIS A 929 4.80 -35.66 -46.20
N GLY A 930 4.07 -34.86 -45.43
CA GLY A 930 4.36 -34.67 -44.01
C GLY A 930 3.13 -34.33 -43.18
N PRO A 931 3.32 -34.10 -41.87
CA PRO A 931 2.22 -33.81 -40.97
C PRO A 931 1.54 -32.51 -41.41
N GLY A 932 0.22 -32.59 -41.60
CA GLY A 932 -0.57 -31.50 -42.16
C GLY A 932 -1.04 -30.46 -41.15
N SER A 933 -0.80 -30.66 -39.85
CA SER A 933 -1.29 -29.77 -38.80
C SER A 933 -0.60 -29.99 -37.47
N ARG A 934 -0.34 -28.91 -36.74
CA ARG A 934 -0.04 -28.91 -35.29
C ARG A 934 -1.14 -28.19 -34.52
N SER A 935 -1.26 -28.49 -33.24
CA SER A 935 -2.22 -27.85 -32.36
C SER A 935 -1.59 -27.48 -31.02
N LEU A 936 -2.15 -26.47 -30.37
CA LEU A 936 -1.87 -26.10 -28.99
C LEU A 936 -3.18 -25.78 -28.28
N THR A 937 -3.10 -25.67 -26.95
CA THR A 937 -4.22 -25.26 -26.11
C THR A 937 -3.80 -24.06 -25.27
N LEU A 938 -4.59 -22.99 -25.29
CA LEU A 938 -4.43 -21.77 -24.49
C LEU A 938 -5.69 -21.58 -23.67
N ASP A 939 -5.59 -21.63 -22.34
CA ASP A 939 -6.73 -21.65 -21.42
C ASP A 939 -7.85 -22.60 -21.88
N ARG A 940 -7.53 -23.88 -22.15
CA ARG A 940 -8.48 -24.90 -22.67
C ARG A 940 -9.06 -24.63 -24.07
N ASN A 941 -8.78 -23.50 -24.72
CA ASN A 941 -9.14 -23.26 -26.12
C ASN A 941 -8.08 -23.83 -27.07
N ALA A 942 -8.52 -24.68 -28.01
CA ALA A 942 -7.63 -25.35 -28.95
C ALA A 942 -7.42 -24.52 -30.22
N PHE A 943 -6.17 -24.35 -30.61
CA PHE A 943 -5.76 -23.67 -31.84
C PHE A 943 -4.95 -24.62 -32.71
N SER A 944 -5.09 -24.52 -34.03
CA SER A 944 -4.33 -25.32 -34.97
C SER A 944 -3.62 -24.48 -36.03
N PHE A 945 -2.52 -25.04 -36.53
CA PHE A 945 -1.68 -24.48 -37.57
C PHE A 945 -1.46 -25.57 -38.60
N SER A 946 -2.11 -25.43 -39.74
CA SER A 946 -2.06 -26.40 -40.82
C SER A 946 -1.04 -25.96 -41.87
N VAL A 947 -0.07 -26.81 -42.14
CA VAL A 947 0.86 -26.70 -43.28
C VAL A 947 0.39 -27.72 -44.32
N PRO A 948 0.51 -27.46 -45.63
CA PRO A 948 0.10 -28.43 -46.63
C PRO A 948 0.81 -29.78 -46.43
N ARG A 949 0.03 -30.86 -46.38
CA ARG A 949 0.56 -32.24 -46.26
C ARG A 949 1.50 -32.56 -47.42
N ASP A 950 1.07 -32.20 -48.62
CA ASP A 950 1.76 -32.46 -49.88
C ASP A 950 2.38 -31.17 -50.41
N ARG A 951 3.71 -31.19 -50.57
CA ARG A 951 4.50 -30.04 -51.03
C ARG A 951 5.41 -30.48 -52.17
N ALA A 952 5.35 -29.77 -53.28
CA ALA A 952 6.28 -29.94 -54.39
C ALA A 952 7.46 -28.98 -54.20
N ALA A 953 8.68 -29.47 -54.36
CA ALA A 953 9.90 -28.67 -54.26
C ALA A 953 10.81 -28.88 -55.47
N VAL A 954 11.35 -27.80 -56.01
CA VAL A 954 12.36 -27.82 -57.08
C VAL A 954 13.61 -27.11 -56.58
N ARG A 955 14.78 -27.71 -56.82
CA ARG A 955 16.08 -27.17 -56.44
C ARG A 955 17.05 -27.26 -57.61
N ILE A 956 17.77 -26.18 -57.86
CA ILE A 956 18.82 -26.10 -58.89
C ILE A 956 20.10 -25.57 -58.28
N GLY A 957 21.25 -26.11 -58.69
CA GLY A 957 22.53 -25.66 -58.18
C GLY A 957 23.71 -26.23 -58.93
N ALA A 958 24.90 -25.84 -58.47
CA ALA A 958 26.14 -26.39 -58.99
C ALA A 958 27.23 -26.40 -57.93
N THR A 959 28.07 -27.43 -57.96
CA THR A 959 29.30 -27.51 -57.16
C THR A 959 30.54 -27.36 -58.04
N GLY A 960 31.45 -26.47 -57.67
CA GLY A 960 32.77 -26.31 -58.30
C GLY A 960 33.91 -26.70 -57.37
N GLN A 961 34.91 -27.41 -57.87
CA GLN A 961 36.18 -27.60 -57.16
C GLN A 961 37.06 -26.35 -57.33
N VAL A 962 37.34 -25.65 -56.22
CA VAL A 962 38.19 -24.45 -56.23
C VAL A 962 39.67 -24.84 -56.12
N ALA A 963 39.97 -25.85 -55.30
CA ALA A 963 41.29 -26.44 -55.16
C ALA A 963 41.18 -27.97 -55.10
N ARG A 964 42.32 -28.68 -55.13
CA ARG A 964 42.31 -30.14 -55.10
C ARG A 964 41.56 -30.69 -53.88
N GLN A 965 41.64 -30.02 -52.74
CA GLN A 965 41.05 -30.45 -51.48
C GLN A 965 39.77 -29.70 -51.11
N PHE A 966 39.35 -28.70 -51.90
CA PHE A 966 38.30 -27.76 -51.49
C PHE A 966 37.26 -27.54 -52.60
N SER A 967 35.98 -27.74 -52.26
CA SER A 967 34.84 -27.54 -53.16
C SER A 967 33.79 -26.62 -52.55
N VAL A 968 33.13 -25.82 -53.39
CA VAL A 968 32.06 -24.90 -53.02
C VAL A 968 30.82 -25.17 -53.86
N SER A 969 29.65 -25.20 -53.24
CA SER A 969 28.35 -25.40 -53.90
C SER A 969 27.40 -24.26 -53.58
N ALA A 970 26.59 -23.89 -54.55
CA ALA A 970 25.49 -22.93 -54.39
C ALA A 970 24.21 -23.51 -55.01
N SER A 971 23.07 -23.31 -54.34
CA SER A 971 21.77 -23.73 -54.86
C SER A 971 20.64 -22.80 -54.44
N LEU A 972 19.62 -22.72 -55.30
CA LEU A 972 18.34 -22.06 -55.04
C LEU A 972 17.23 -23.11 -55.16
N GLY A 973 16.23 -23.04 -54.27
CA GLY A 973 15.06 -23.90 -54.34
C GLY A 973 13.77 -23.18 -53.96
N VAL A 974 12.67 -23.70 -54.48
CA VAL A 974 11.31 -23.27 -54.16
C VAL A 974 10.50 -24.51 -53.77
N GLU A 975 9.76 -24.42 -52.67
CA GLU A 975 8.85 -25.45 -52.16
C GLU A 975 7.45 -24.81 -52.00
N GLY A 976 6.39 -25.50 -52.39
CA GLY A 976 5.04 -24.96 -52.29
C GLY A 976 3.93 -25.99 -52.53
N ASN A 977 2.68 -25.57 -52.35
CA ASN A 977 1.49 -26.31 -52.76
C ASN A 977 0.77 -25.59 -53.92
N LEU A 978 -0.37 -26.13 -54.37
CA LEU A 978 -1.21 -25.50 -55.42
C LEU A 978 -2.08 -24.33 -54.91
N SER A 979 -1.86 -23.85 -53.69
CA SER A 979 -2.71 -22.85 -53.03
C SER A 979 -1.85 -21.67 -52.55
N ASP A 980 -1.50 -21.66 -51.28
CA ASP A 980 -1.25 -20.46 -50.49
C ASP A 980 0.00 -20.56 -49.61
N TYR A 981 0.79 -21.63 -49.78
CA TYR A 981 2.04 -21.88 -49.06
C TYR A 981 3.22 -21.88 -50.02
N SER A 982 4.26 -21.11 -49.67
CA SER A 982 5.53 -21.11 -50.41
C SER A 982 6.73 -20.92 -49.49
N VAL A 983 7.83 -21.57 -49.85
CA VAL A 983 9.14 -21.40 -49.22
C VAL A 983 10.20 -21.23 -50.30
N VAL A 984 11.01 -20.18 -50.17
CA VAL A 984 12.17 -19.95 -51.04
C VAL A 984 13.43 -20.16 -50.22
N LYS A 985 14.32 -21.04 -50.68
CA LYS A 985 15.56 -21.43 -49.98
C LYS A 985 16.79 -21.10 -50.83
N GLY A 986 17.79 -20.50 -50.21
CA GLY A 986 19.12 -20.31 -50.78
C GLY A 986 20.17 -20.97 -49.90
N GLN A 987 21.05 -21.77 -50.50
CA GLN A 987 22.09 -22.52 -49.78
C GLN A 987 23.47 -22.27 -50.38
N LEU A 988 24.46 -22.08 -49.51
CA LEU A 988 25.89 -22.12 -49.83
C LEU A 988 26.53 -23.22 -49.00
N SER A 989 27.44 -23.98 -49.59
CA SER A 989 28.21 -24.99 -48.85
C SER A 989 29.64 -25.07 -49.31
N ALA A 990 30.52 -25.47 -48.40
CA ALA A 990 31.94 -25.67 -48.62
C ALA A 990 32.36 -27.00 -48.02
N LYS A 991 33.28 -27.69 -48.69
CA LYS A 991 33.79 -28.98 -48.23
C LYS A 991 35.30 -29.06 -48.43
N TYR A 992 36.02 -29.46 -47.38
CA TYR A 992 37.45 -29.69 -47.37
C TYR A 992 37.74 -31.18 -47.12
N ARG A 993 38.61 -31.80 -47.92
CA ARG A 993 38.99 -33.23 -47.85
C ARG A 993 40.50 -33.37 -47.65
N TRP A 994 40.95 -34.32 -46.84
CA TRP A 994 42.39 -34.56 -46.59
C TRP A 994 42.81 -36.02 -46.74
#